data_AF-A0A7S4GH39-F1
#
_entry.id   AF-A0A7S4GH39-F1
#
_cell.length_a   1.000
_cell.length_b   1.000
_cell.length_c   1.000
_cell.angle_alpha   90.00
_cell.angle_beta   90.00
_cell.angle_gamma   90.00
#
_symmetry.space_group_name_H-M   'P 1'
#
loop_
_entity.id
_entity.type
_entity.pdbx_description
1 polymer ?
#
loop_
_entity_poly.entity_id
_entity_poly.type
_entity_poly.pdbx_seq_one_letter_code
_entity_poly.pdbx_strand_id
1 'polypeptide(L)'
;IFFRFGLMAYDEPPKRPAADGGYTGVPASKRPRVNDDYEEDEDKPEDPRAKADMEDYLKEKRKDMDTRSGGVYIPPFRLRQMQENVLGEDQSSPEAQRMLWEALKKSINGLINKVNTLNIKNIIPEIFGENIIRGKGLLCRSVMKAQAASPAFTHVFAAMVAVINTKIPEIGDLLLTRIIINWRRAFKRNDKQMCSTLAKFLAHLTNQKVVDDNLTLEMLTLLLDKPTDDSVEVAVTMVKEVGATLNEVSSLGLHAIFERFRAILHEGDLDKRTQYMIEDLFLVRKSKFAAHQPITEDLDLVEESEQITHEISLHDQALDAMKKLDFFHVDPEFQKNEDMYEQVRKEILGDDSDAEVDEEDEEDEEDEAEAERQQEIHDMSEATKTQLRRTLYLTIMSSLDFEECAHKILKGPIPLDGKEDEVCNMLIECCAQSRTYLRFFGLLGQRFCMLKRVYQDDFEVCFKTQYSMIHRLETNKLRNVAKFFAHLLQTDALPWTVLRYIHLNEGETTSSSRIFIKILFQELAENMGLVKLNERLHDKSLEEAFDGLFPKDNPKNTRFSINFFVSIGLGGLTEELQKWLKNKPKEIMMQQRLAAEQMLQAAESSSSSSDSDSDSSSSSGSSSSESSSSSSSSSSDDRKKRKKKKDKKKKKK
;
A
#
# COMPACT_ATOMS: atom_id res chain seq x y z
N ILE A 1 35.29 62.65 15.88
CA ILE A 1 36.12 62.70 17.12
C ILE A 1 36.88 61.37 17.22
N PHE A 2 38.11 61.38 17.72
CA PHE A 2 38.99 60.19 17.77
C PHE A 2 38.52 59.15 18.81
N PHE A 3 38.65 57.86 18.49
CA PHE A 3 39.31 56.80 19.30
C PHE A 3 39.40 55.54 18.40
N ARG A 4 40.48 55.30 17.66
CA ARG A 4 41.82 54.77 18.04
C ARG A 4 41.85 53.23 18.04
N PHE A 5 42.39 52.67 16.97
CA PHE A 5 42.69 51.24 16.80
C PHE A 5 43.62 50.70 17.90
N GLY A 6 43.43 49.43 18.26
CA GLY A 6 44.44 48.60 18.90
C GLY A 6 44.59 47.29 18.10
N LEU A 7 45.75 47.07 17.48
CA LEU A 7 46.10 45.75 16.96
C LEU A 7 46.62 44.88 18.11
N MET A 8 46.20 43.62 18.13
CA MET A 8 46.93 42.53 18.79
C MET A 8 47.37 41.53 17.74
N ALA A 9 48.56 40.96 17.92
CA ALA A 9 49.14 40.01 16.98
C ALA A 9 48.53 38.62 17.14
N TYR A 10 48.50 37.85 16.05
CA TYR A 10 48.31 36.40 16.09
C TYR A 10 49.69 35.74 16.14
N ASP A 11 49.99 35.01 17.23
CA ASP A 11 51.14 34.11 17.30
C ASP A 11 50.84 32.80 16.54
N GLU A 12 51.88 32.19 15.96
CA GLU A 12 51.78 30.92 15.23
C GLU A 12 51.57 29.71 16.16
N PRO A 13 50.79 28.68 15.75
CA PRO A 13 50.64 27.46 16.52
C PRO A 13 51.92 26.59 16.50
N PRO A 14 52.34 26.01 17.65
CA PRO A 14 53.58 25.24 17.72
C PRO A 14 53.50 23.89 16.99
N LYS A 15 54.58 23.55 16.28
CA LYS A 15 54.75 22.32 15.50
C LYS A 15 54.88 21.09 16.41
N ARG A 16 54.21 19.99 16.06
CA ARG A 16 54.45 18.67 16.66
C ARG A 16 55.67 18.00 15.99
N PRO A 17 56.64 17.46 16.74
CA PRO A 17 57.67 16.58 16.19
C PRO A 17 57.12 15.15 16.00
N ALA A 18 57.75 14.37 15.12
CA ALA A 18 57.48 12.95 14.93
C ALA A 18 58.76 12.20 14.54
N ALA A 19 59.02 11.06 15.18
CA ALA A 19 59.81 9.92 14.68
C ALA A 19 59.85 8.81 15.77
N ASP A 20 59.88 7.55 15.32
CA ASP A 20 60.41 6.28 15.90
C ASP A 20 60.71 6.13 17.42
N GLY A 21 60.61 4.94 18.01
CA GLY A 21 60.26 3.62 17.47
C GLY A 21 60.97 2.49 18.26
N GLY A 22 60.26 1.42 18.65
CA GLY A 22 60.85 0.34 19.46
C GLY A 22 59.92 -0.85 19.67
N TYR A 23 60.46 -2.08 19.62
CA TYR A 23 59.71 -3.32 19.39
C TYR A 23 59.85 -4.32 20.55
N THR A 24 58.75 -4.64 21.24
CA THR A 24 58.50 -5.91 22.00
C THR A 24 56.98 -6.03 22.23
N GLY A 25 56.29 -7.17 22.11
CA GLY A 25 56.71 -8.55 21.85
C GLY A 25 56.08 -9.52 22.87
N VAL A 26 55.67 -10.73 22.44
CA VAL A 26 54.99 -11.83 23.20
C VAL A 26 53.43 -11.83 23.07
N PRO A 27 52.75 -13.00 22.94
CA PRO A 27 51.48 -13.11 22.20
C PRO A 27 50.25 -13.61 22.98
N ALA A 28 49.12 -13.77 22.26
CA ALA A 28 47.82 -14.22 22.77
C ALA A 28 47.77 -15.69 23.24
N SER A 29 46.97 -15.96 24.27
CA SER A 29 46.64 -17.29 24.80
C SER A 29 45.23 -17.76 24.38
N LYS A 30 45.00 -19.08 24.40
CA LYS A 30 43.80 -19.72 23.84
C LYS A 30 42.66 -19.84 24.87
N ARG A 31 41.41 -19.83 24.39
CA ARG A 31 40.26 -20.34 25.15
C ARG A 31 40.36 -21.87 25.32
N PRO A 32 40.18 -22.44 26.52
CA PRO A 32 39.71 -23.81 26.67
C PRO A 32 38.19 -23.89 26.50
N ARG A 33 37.68 -25.06 26.09
CA ARG A 33 36.30 -25.49 26.32
C ARG A 33 36.30 -26.44 27.51
N VAL A 34 35.29 -26.36 28.37
CA VAL A 34 34.85 -27.42 29.28
C VAL A 34 33.33 -27.37 29.25
N ASN A 35 32.68 -28.52 29.10
CA ASN A 35 31.24 -28.69 29.25
C ASN A 35 30.94 -29.13 30.68
N ASP A 36 29.76 -28.77 31.16
CA ASP A 36 28.78 -29.61 31.86
C ASP A 36 29.32 -30.86 32.58
N ASP A 37 29.19 -30.89 33.91
CA ASP A 37 28.79 -32.04 34.75
C ASP A 37 28.92 -31.66 36.23
N TYR A 38 27.82 -31.26 36.89
CA TYR A 38 27.65 -31.33 38.35
C TYR A 38 26.18 -31.52 38.70
N GLU A 39 25.94 -32.49 39.58
CA GLU A 39 24.62 -33.00 39.98
C GLU A 39 24.00 -32.19 41.14
N GLU A 40 22.74 -32.49 41.45
CA GLU A 40 22.01 -31.93 42.60
C GLU A 40 22.52 -32.53 43.92
N ASP A 41 22.59 -31.72 44.98
CA ASP A 41 22.70 -32.19 46.38
C ASP A 41 22.18 -31.09 47.33
N GLU A 42 21.24 -31.43 48.23
CA GLU A 42 20.50 -30.47 49.06
C GLU A 42 21.10 -30.25 50.48
N ASP A 43 20.52 -29.28 51.19
CA ASP A 43 20.51 -29.12 52.65
C ASP A 43 21.84 -29.00 53.46
N LYS A 44 22.18 -27.74 53.79
CA LYS A 44 22.72 -27.36 55.12
C LYS A 44 22.07 -26.07 55.64
N PRO A 45 21.78 -25.96 56.95
CA PRO A 45 20.97 -24.87 57.51
C PRO A 45 21.73 -23.53 57.62
N GLU A 46 20.99 -22.42 57.46
CA GLU A 46 21.51 -21.05 57.56
C GLU A 46 21.76 -20.60 59.02
N ASP A 47 22.85 -19.86 59.26
CA ASP A 47 23.10 -19.17 60.55
C ASP A 47 22.30 -17.84 60.61
N PRO A 48 21.40 -17.65 61.60
CA PRO A 48 20.58 -16.45 61.69
C PRO A 48 21.37 -15.14 61.93
N ARG A 49 22.64 -15.18 62.34
CA ARG A 49 23.46 -13.95 62.47
C ARG A 49 23.75 -13.29 61.13
N ALA A 50 23.95 -14.08 60.06
CA ALA A 50 24.29 -13.56 58.74
C ALA A 50 23.21 -12.64 58.13
N LYS A 51 21.96 -12.75 58.58
CA LYS A 51 20.84 -11.93 58.10
C LYS A 51 20.80 -10.54 58.74
N ALA A 52 21.16 -10.43 60.03
CA ALA A 52 21.21 -9.14 60.73
C ALA A 52 22.32 -8.23 60.17
N ASP A 53 23.53 -8.77 60.00
CA ASP A 53 24.66 -8.03 59.43
C ASP A 53 24.39 -7.58 57.98
N MET A 54 23.59 -8.35 57.23
CA MET A 54 23.14 -8.00 55.88
C MET A 54 22.07 -6.89 55.87
N GLU A 55 21.11 -6.90 56.80
CA GLU A 55 20.13 -5.82 56.92
C GLU A 55 20.78 -4.47 57.25
N ASP A 56 21.73 -4.43 58.18
CA ASP A 56 22.38 -3.17 58.56
C ASP A 56 23.34 -2.70 57.46
N TYR A 57 24.02 -3.60 56.74
CA TYR A 57 24.74 -3.27 55.50
C TYR A 57 23.80 -2.67 54.44
N LEU A 58 22.57 -3.17 54.30
CA LEU A 58 21.56 -2.61 53.40
C LEU A 58 21.00 -1.27 53.87
N LYS A 59 20.84 -1.03 55.18
CA LYS A 59 20.42 0.27 55.74
C LYS A 59 21.49 1.35 55.54
N GLU A 60 22.75 1.02 55.76
CA GLU A 60 23.86 1.96 55.55
C GLU A 60 23.98 2.31 54.06
N LYS A 61 23.87 1.31 53.18
CA LYS A 61 23.85 1.50 51.72
C LYS A 61 22.62 2.25 51.20
N ARG A 62 21.49 2.24 51.92
CA ARG A 62 20.32 3.09 51.61
C ARG A 62 20.60 4.57 51.88
N LYS A 63 21.39 4.93 52.90
CA LYS A 63 21.79 6.35 53.15
C LYS A 63 22.72 6.89 52.06
N ASP A 64 23.59 6.05 51.50
CA ASP A 64 24.49 6.44 50.40
C ASP A 64 23.74 6.75 49.08
N MET A 65 22.48 6.31 48.93
CA MET A 65 21.70 6.48 47.69
C MET A 65 21.30 7.93 47.40
N ASP A 66 21.19 8.79 48.41
CA ASP A 66 20.75 10.19 48.26
C ASP A 66 21.80 11.12 47.61
N THR A 67 23.06 10.70 47.48
CA THR A 67 24.17 11.63 47.19
C THR A 67 24.95 11.37 45.89
N ARG A 68 24.66 10.31 45.12
CA ARG A 68 25.40 10.00 43.88
C ARG A 68 24.51 9.63 42.69
N SER A 69 24.52 10.49 41.68
CA SER A 69 23.83 10.36 40.40
C SER A 69 24.50 9.37 39.43
N GLY A 70 24.69 8.13 39.86
CA GLY A 70 25.21 7.01 39.06
C GLY A 70 24.25 5.82 39.09
N GLY A 71 23.28 5.79 38.18
CA GLY A 71 22.21 4.78 38.17
C GLY A 71 22.71 3.36 37.94
N VAL A 72 22.41 2.46 38.88
CA VAL A 72 22.63 1.02 38.73
C VAL A 72 21.58 0.44 37.77
N TYR A 73 21.99 -0.46 36.87
CA TYR A 73 21.08 -1.13 35.95
C TYR A 73 20.17 -2.12 36.69
N ILE A 74 18.86 -1.84 36.70
CA ILE A 74 17.82 -2.73 37.22
C ILE A 74 17.24 -3.53 36.04
N PRO A 75 17.26 -4.88 36.06
CA PRO A 75 16.68 -5.69 34.98
C PRO A 75 15.17 -5.43 34.79
N PRO A 76 14.63 -5.38 33.56
CA PRO A 76 13.25 -4.94 33.28
C PRO A 76 12.15 -5.69 34.05
N PHE A 77 12.28 -7.00 34.22
CA PHE A 77 11.33 -7.81 35.01
C PHE A 77 11.29 -7.38 36.48
N ARG A 78 12.47 -7.12 37.07
CA ARG A 78 12.59 -6.67 38.47
C ARG A 78 12.16 -5.21 38.64
N LEU A 79 12.26 -4.41 37.58
CA LEU A 79 11.69 -3.06 37.54
C LEU A 79 10.16 -3.12 37.55
N ARG A 80 9.52 -3.97 36.73
CA ARG A 80 8.06 -4.16 36.70
C ARG A 80 7.52 -4.61 38.06
N GLN A 81 8.10 -5.67 38.64
CA GLN A 81 7.70 -6.15 39.97
C GLN A 81 7.85 -5.07 41.07
N MET A 82 8.85 -4.18 40.95
CA MET A 82 9.04 -3.05 41.86
C MET A 82 8.11 -1.86 41.55
N GLN A 83 7.59 -1.75 40.33
CA GLN A 83 6.55 -0.78 39.95
C GLN A 83 5.18 -1.25 40.43
N GLU A 84 4.83 -2.52 40.20
CA GLU A 84 3.57 -3.15 40.65
C GLU A 84 3.40 -3.01 42.17
N ASN A 85 4.43 -3.34 42.96
CA ASN A 85 4.42 -3.20 44.41
C ASN A 85 4.33 -1.74 44.91
N VAL A 86 4.69 -0.74 44.11
CA VAL A 86 4.65 0.70 44.48
C VAL A 86 3.41 1.40 43.92
N LEU A 87 2.75 0.83 42.90
CA LEU A 87 1.48 1.32 42.35
C LEU A 87 0.26 0.75 43.09
N GLY A 88 0.45 -0.32 43.87
CA GLY A 88 -0.57 -0.89 44.76
C GLY A 88 -0.75 -0.19 46.12
N GLU A 89 0.16 0.71 46.50
CA GLU A 89 0.05 1.55 47.70
C GLU A 89 -0.06 3.03 47.28
N ASP A 90 -1.19 3.68 47.60
CA ASP A 90 -1.53 5.10 47.36
C ASP A 90 -0.82 5.76 46.16
N GLN A 91 -1.45 5.74 44.97
CA GLN A 91 -0.88 6.34 43.74
C GLN A 91 -0.57 7.84 43.84
N SER A 92 -1.18 8.55 44.78
CA SER A 92 -0.88 9.95 45.10
C SER A 92 0.46 10.14 45.85
N SER A 93 1.11 9.06 46.29
CA SER A 93 2.41 9.11 46.98
C SER A 93 3.51 9.72 46.08
N PRO A 94 4.46 10.49 46.64
CA PRO A 94 5.46 11.21 45.85
C PRO A 94 6.44 10.27 45.12
N GLU A 95 6.53 9.00 45.53
CA GLU A 95 7.32 7.97 44.83
C GLU A 95 6.53 7.36 43.66
N ALA A 96 5.25 7.03 43.84
CA ALA A 96 4.38 6.57 42.76
C ALA A 96 4.23 7.64 41.65
N GLN A 97 3.92 8.89 42.01
CA GLN A 97 3.87 10.02 41.06
C GLN A 97 5.16 10.16 40.26
N ARG A 98 6.33 9.97 40.89
CA ARG A 98 7.65 10.07 40.24
C ARG A 98 7.91 8.91 39.28
N MET A 99 7.47 7.71 39.62
CA MET A 99 7.56 6.53 38.75
C MET A 99 6.63 6.68 37.53
N LEU A 100 5.42 7.20 37.72
CA LEU A 100 4.46 7.51 36.66
C LEU A 100 5.00 8.62 35.73
N TRP A 101 5.62 9.67 36.27
CA TRP A 101 6.27 10.71 35.47
C TRP A 101 7.41 10.17 34.59
N GLU A 102 8.27 9.29 35.13
CA GLU A 102 9.33 8.64 34.34
C GLU A 102 8.79 7.57 33.37
N ALA A 103 7.58 7.04 33.57
CA ALA A 103 6.88 6.20 32.61
C ALA A 103 6.31 7.02 31.43
N LEU A 104 5.48 8.03 31.72
CA LEU A 104 4.94 9.02 30.77
C LEU A 104 6.06 9.59 29.88
N LYS A 105 7.16 10.02 30.51
CA LYS A 105 8.36 10.54 29.84
C LYS A 105 9.01 9.52 28.89
N LYS A 106 9.03 8.23 29.22
CA LYS A 106 9.53 7.19 28.31
C LYS A 106 8.55 6.93 27.16
N SER A 107 7.26 6.88 27.45
CA SER A 107 6.20 6.64 26.47
C SER A 107 6.15 7.73 25.42
N ILE A 108 6.00 9.01 25.82
CA ILE A 108 6.04 10.19 24.95
C ILE A 108 7.30 10.20 24.06
N ASN A 109 8.48 9.92 24.63
CA ASN A 109 9.71 9.83 23.83
C ASN A 109 9.73 8.60 22.90
N GLY A 110 9.09 7.48 23.27
CA GLY A 110 8.93 6.32 22.39
C GLY A 110 8.07 6.65 21.17
N LEU A 111 6.87 7.20 21.40
CA LEU A 111 5.89 7.56 20.38
C LEU A 111 6.47 8.56 19.37
N ILE A 112 7.07 9.64 19.84
CA ILE A 112 7.66 10.67 18.97
C ILE A 112 8.83 10.13 18.13
N ASN A 113 9.60 9.15 18.62
CA ASN A 113 10.67 8.54 17.82
C ASN A 113 10.17 7.43 16.85
N LYS A 114 8.91 6.98 16.95
CA LYS A 114 8.27 6.04 16.00
C LYS A 114 7.59 6.73 14.81
N VAL A 115 7.23 8.01 14.91
CA VAL A 115 6.28 8.66 14.00
C VAL A 115 6.83 8.87 12.58
N ASN A 116 6.03 8.50 11.58
CA ASN A 116 6.25 8.68 10.15
C ASN A 116 4.89 8.90 9.44
N THR A 117 4.91 9.15 8.13
CA THR A 117 3.69 9.41 7.33
C THR A 117 2.68 8.26 7.32
N LEU A 118 3.13 7.01 7.45
CA LEU A 118 2.28 5.82 7.37
C LEU A 118 1.61 5.45 8.69
N ASN A 119 2.22 5.81 9.83
CA ASN A 119 1.74 5.41 11.17
C ASN A 119 1.26 6.57 12.06
N ILE A 120 1.34 7.82 11.58
CA ILE A 120 0.89 9.02 12.31
C ILE A 120 -0.56 8.90 12.79
N LYS A 121 -1.47 8.35 11.97
CA LYS A 121 -2.88 8.14 12.31
C LYS A 121 -3.10 7.17 13.48
N ASN A 122 -2.16 6.24 13.72
CA ASN A 122 -2.22 5.28 14.83
C ASN A 122 -1.51 5.82 16.09
N ILE A 123 -0.41 6.56 15.88
CA ILE A 123 0.38 7.14 16.97
C ILE A 123 -0.32 8.34 17.64
N ILE A 124 -1.18 9.07 16.92
CA ILE A 124 -1.95 10.17 17.52
C ILE A 124 -2.87 9.69 18.65
N PRO A 125 -3.70 8.63 18.47
CA PRO A 125 -4.41 7.98 19.58
C PRO A 125 -3.50 7.47 20.70
N GLU A 126 -2.34 6.83 20.39
CA GLU A 126 -1.36 6.43 21.41
C GLU A 126 -0.86 7.65 22.22
N ILE A 127 -0.70 8.82 21.60
CA ILE A 127 -0.25 10.07 22.27
C ILE A 127 -1.36 10.67 23.14
N PHE A 128 -2.61 10.70 22.68
CA PHE A 128 -3.74 11.18 23.48
C PHE A 128 -4.11 10.22 24.63
N GLY A 129 -3.77 8.93 24.53
CA GLY A 129 -3.89 7.97 25.63
C GLY A 129 -2.93 8.25 26.81
N GLU A 130 -1.86 9.01 26.60
CA GLU A 130 -0.95 9.48 27.65
C GLU A 130 -1.36 10.87 28.15
N ASN A 131 -1.21 11.17 29.45
CA ASN A 131 -1.56 12.49 30.01
C ASN A 131 -0.61 13.60 29.52
N ILE A 132 -0.89 14.15 28.35
CA ILE A 132 -0.11 15.21 27.70
C ILE A 132 -0.39 16.61 28.25
N ILE A 133 -1.44 16.84 29.04
CA ILE A 133 -1.60 18.12 29.77
C ILE A 133 -0.55 18.20 30.88
N ARG A 134 -0.46 17.17 31.74
CA ARG A 134 0.64 16.99 32.70
C ARG A 134 1.99 16.90 31.98
N GLY A 135 2.02 16.19 30.85
CA GLY A 135 3.20 15.96 30.02
C GLY A 135 3.65 17.12 29.11
N LYS A 136 2.97 18.28 29.07
CA LYS A 136 3.16 19.26 27.97
C LYS A 136 4.60 19.77 27.80
N GLY A 137 5.33 19.94 28.91
CA GLY A 137 6.77 20.27 28.86
C GLY A 137 7.64 19.13 28.30
N LEU A 138 7.36 17.88 28.68
CA LEU A 138 8.03 16.68 28.17
C LEU A 138 7.76 16.48 26.67
N LEU A 139 6.49 16.62 26.25
CA LEU A 139 6.04 16.51 24.87
C LEU A 139 6.76 17.53 23.98
N CYS A 140 6.63 18.83 24.30
CA CYS A 140 7.31 19.91 23.56
C CYS A 140 8.83 19.68 23.47
N ARG A 141 9.47 19.30 24.58
CA ARG A 141 10.91 19.02 24.63
C ARG A 141 11.30 17.80 23.78
N SER A 142 10.46 16.77 23.73
CA SER A 142 10.70 15.56 22.95
C SER A 142 10.57 15.85 21.45
N VAL A 143 9.48 16.52 21.02
CA VAL A 143 9.29 16.92 19.62
C VAL A 143 10.45 17.79 19.13
N MET A 144 10.81 18.85 19.87
CA MET A 144 11.94 19.71 19.48
C MET A 144 13.28 18.95 19.40
N LYS A 145 13.50 17.94 20.25
CA LYS A 145 14.71 17.12 20.23
C LYS A 145 14.71 16.16 19.03
N ALA A 146 13.59 15.51 18.75
CA ALA A 146 13.44 14.59 17.62
C ALA A 146 13.57 15.33 16.28
N GLN A 147 12.94 16.49 16.15
CA GLN A 147 13.06 17.36 14.97
C GLN A 147 14.51 17.84 14.75
N ALA A 148 15.20 18.28 15.81
CA ALA A 148 16.59 18.71 15.70
C ALA A 148 17.58 17.56 15.38
N ALA A 149 17.26 16.32 15.78
CA ALA A 149 18.03 15.13 15.43
C ALA A 149 17.72 14.62 14.01
N SER A 150 16.47 14.74 13.56
CA SER A 150 15.97 14.18 12.30
C SER A 150 15.21 15.22 11.44
N PRO A 151 15.85 16.29 10.93
CA PRO A 151 15.14 17.39 10.27
C PRO A 151 14.41 17.02 8.97
N ALA A 152 14.68 15.85 8.39
CA ALA A 152 13.92 15.31 7.26
C ALA A 152 12.43 15.15 7.61
N PHE A 153 12.11 14.62 8.79
CA PHE A 153 10.73 14.33 9.23
C PHE A 153 10.00 15.54 9.82
N THR A 154 10.52 16.76 9.66
CA THR A 154 9.93 17.98 10.24
C THR A 154 8.47 18.21 9.82
N HIS A 155 8.11 17.84 8.59
CA HIS A 155 6.75 17.89 8.07
C HIS A 155 5.79 16.95 8.84
N VAL A 156 6.23 15.73 9.17
CA VAL A 156 5.47 14.78 10.01
C VAL A 156 5.31 15.31 11.44
N PHE A 157 6.37 15.85 12.04
CA PHE A 157 6.31 16.46 13.38
C PHE A 157 5.36 17.66 13.42
N ALA A 158 5.29 18.46 12.35
CA ALA A 158 4.35 19.59 12.26
C ALA A 158 2.89 19.12 12.12
N ALA A 159 2.60 18.11 11.31
CA ALA A 159 1.26 17.52 11.18
C ALA A 159 0.76 16.92 12.51
N MET A 160 1.61 16.17 13.20
CA MET A 160 1.31 15.61 14.52
C MET A 160 1.03 16.72 15.55
N VAL A 161 1.79 17.82 15.52
CA VAL A 161 1.55 19.00 16.36
C VAL A 161 0.22 19.69 16.00
N ALA A 162 -0.15 19.77 14.72
CA ALA A 162 -1.40 20.40 14.30
C ALA A 162 -2.63 19.67 14.87
N VAL A 163 -2.66 18.34 14.82
CA VAL A 163 -3.76 17.53 15.38
C VAL A 163 -3.80 17.64 16.92
N ILE A 164 -2.65 17.69 17.60
CA ILE A 164 -2.61 17.93 19.05
C ILE A 164 -3.09 19.36 19.39
N ASN A 165 -2.80 20.33 18.53
CA ASN A 165 -3.13 21.74 18.73
C ASN A 165 -4.63 22.05 18.55
N THR A 166 -5.39 21.31 17.74
CA THR A 166 -6.86 21.54 17.66
C THR A 166 -7.57 21.13 18.94
N LYS A 167 -7.13 20.05 19.58
CA LYS A 167 -7.75 19.55 20.82
C LYS A 167 -7.15 20.16 22.09
N ILE A 168 -5.85 20.50 22.11
CA ILE A 168 -5.17 21.13 23.26
C ILE A 168 -4.24 22.28 22.82
N PRO A 169 -4.79 23.49 22.56
CA PRO A 169 -4.03 24.63 22.01
C PRO A 169 -2.85 25.11 22.86
N GLU A 170 -2.88 24.92 24.19
CA GLU A 170 -1.78 25.26 25.10
C GLU A 170 -0.46 24.56 24.74
N ILE A 171 -0.54 23.38 24.13
CA ILE A 171 0.64 22.62 23.69
C ILE A 171 1.27 23.27 22.46
N GLY A 172 0.44 23.80 21.55
CA GLY A 172 0.88 24.58 20.40
C GLY A 172 1.62 25.83 20.82
N ASP A 173 0.99 26.71 21.61
CA ASP A 173 1.63 27.93 22.13
C ASP A 173 2.94 27.60 22.88
N LEU A 174 2.92 26.68 23.85
CA LEU A 174 4.12 26.33 24.61
C LEU A 174 5.26 25.85 23.71
N LEU A 175 4.96 25.08 22.65
CA LEU A 175 5.94 24.64 21.67
C LEU A 175 6.48 25.81 20.85
N LEU A 176 5.61 26.69 20.33
CA LEU A 176 5.99 27.85 19.53
C LEU A 176 6.83 28.84 20.34
N THR A 177 6.37 29.20 21.53
CA THR A 177 7.09 29.99 22.51
C THR A 177 8.49 29.41 22.79
N ARG A 178 8.62 28.08 22.94
CA ARG A 178 9.93 27.41 23.08
C ARG A 178 10.77 27.45 21.80
N ILE A 179 10.19 27.29 20.61
CA ILE A 179 10.87 27.42 19.30
C ILE A 179 11.41 28.84 19.13
N ILE A 180 10.58 29.87 19.28
CA ILE A 180 10.92 31.29 19.12
C ILE A 180 12.06 31.66 20.06
N ILE A 181 11.95 31.34 21.35
CA ILE A 181 12.99 31.63 22.34
C ILE A 181 14.31 30.91 22.00
N ASN A 182 14.26 29.65 21.55
CA ASN A 182 15.46 28.91 21.18
C ASN A 182 16.08 29.44 19.88
N TRP A 183 15.29 29.83 18.88
CA TRP A 183 15.76 30.44 17.63
C TRP A 183 16.39 31.81 17.89
N ARG A 184 15.76 32.68 18.69
CA ARG A 184 16.35 33.96 19.15
C ARG A 184 17.69 33.74 19.86
N ARG A 185 17.86 32.65 20.62
CA ARG A 185 19.15 32.27 21.24
C ARG A 185 20.15 31.69 20.24
N ALA A 186 19.71 30.97 19.20
CA ALA A 186 20.58 30.44 18.15
C ALA A 186 21.14 31.59 17.28
N PHE A 187 20.26 32.49 16.85
CA PHE A 187 20.60 33.67 16.05
C PHE A 187 21.61 34.57 16.78
N LYS A 188 21.37 34.89 18.06
CA LYS A 188 22.32 35.65 18.90
C LYS A 188 23.66 34.94 19.19
N ARG A 189 23.81 33.65 18.83
CA ARG A 189 25.05 32.86 18.94
C ARG A 189 25.69 32.56 17.59
N ASN A 190 25.10 33.00 16.48
CA ASN A 190 25.45 32.59 15.11
C ASN A 190 25.44 31.05 14.92
N ASP A 191 24.53 30.35 15.61
CA ASP A 191 24.36 28.90 15.54
C ASP A 191 23.54 28.54 14.30
N LYS A 192 24.18 28.58 13.12
CA LYS A 192 23.56 28.35 11.80
C LYS A 192 22.72 27.06 11.76
N GLN A 193 23.25 25.97 12.30
CA GLN A 193 22.59 24.67 12.26
C GLN A 193 21.29 24.70 13.08
N MET A 194 21.32 25.22 14.31
CA MET A 194 20.13 25.35 15.15
C MET A 194 19.14 26.39 14.62
N CYS A 195 19.61 27.46 13.97
CA CYS A 195 18.75 28.40 13.25
C CYS A 195 18.04 27.74 12.07
N SER A 196 18.74 26.93 11.26
CA SER A 196 18.18 26.26 10.08
C SER A 196 17.13 25.21 10.46
N THR A 197 17.41 24.34 11.44
CA THR A 197 16.44 23.32 11.87
C THR A 197 15.18 23.93 12.48
N LEU A 198 15.32 24.95 13.33
CA LEU A 198 14.17 25.64 13.92
C LEU A 198 13.39 26.49 12.90
N ALA A 199 14.06 27.12 11.92
CA ALA A 199 13.39 27.83 10.84
C ALA A 199 12.58 26.88 9.93
N LYS A 200 13.14 25.71 9.58
CA LYS A 200 12.39 24.66 8.86
C LYS A 200 11.20 24.13 9.69
N PHE A 201 11.33 24.04 11.02
CA PHE A 201 10.20 23.63 11.86
C PHE A 201 9.08 24.66 11.86
N LEU A 202 9.42 25.94 12.06
CA LEU A 202 8.44 27.01 12.05
C LEU A 202 7.78 27.18 10.67
N ALA A 203 8.53 27.00 9.57
CA ALA A 203 7.99 26.93 8.21
C ALA A 203 6.89 25.86 8.05
N HIS A 204 7.14 24.61 8.47
CA HIS A 204 6.12 23.56 8.36
C HIS A 204 4.95 23.77 9.33
N LEU A 205 5.15 24.44 10.47
CA LEU A 205 4.07 24.81 11.40
C LEU A 205 3.20 25.97 10.87
N THR A 206 3.77 26.93 10.12
CA THR A 206 3.01 27.92 9.33
C THR A 206 2.25 27.25 8.18
N ASN A 207 2.83 26.25 7.50
CA ASN A 207 2.12 25.49 6.47
C ASN A 207 0.88 24.77 7.05
N GLN A 208 1.07 24.08 8.18
CA GLN A 208 0.03 23.36 8.93
C GLN A 208 -0.88 24.29 9.79
N LYS A 209 -0.85 25.61 9.55
CA LYS A 209 -1.74 26.61 10.19
C LYS A 209 -1.75 26.62 11.72
N VAL A 210 -0.69 26.11 12.35
CA VAL A 210 -0.47 26.23 13.80
C VAL A 210 0.03 27.64 14.15
N VAL A 211 0.63 28.34 13.18
CA VAL A 211 1.22 29.68 13.34
C VAL A 211 0.66 30.62 12.29
N ASP A 212 0.35 31.85 12.70
CA ASP A 212 0.13 32.95 11.77
C ASP A 212 1.37 33.24 10.90
N ASP A 213 1.16 33.75 9.68
CA ASP A 213 2.24 33.92 8.70
C ASP A 213 3.13 35.14 8.97
N ASN A 214 2.66 36.12 9.75
CA ASN A 214 3.45 37.30 10.13
C ASN A 214 4.73 36.92 10.89
N LEU A 215 4.73 35.89 11.74
CA LEU A 215 5.93 35.45 12.45
C LEU A 215 7.01 34.95 11.48
N THR A 216 6.60 34.24 10.43
CA THR A 216 7.49 33.80 9.35
C THR A 216 8.03 35.01 8.57
N LEU A 217 7.19 36.02 8.28
CA LEU A 217 7.61 37.25 7.60
C LEU A 217 8.56 38.11 8.45
N GLU A 218 8.34 38.22 9.77
CA GLU A 218 9.25 38.88 10.72
C GLU A 218 10.63 38.17 10.75
N MET A 219 10.65 36.84 10.84
CA MET A 219 11.89 36.04 10.86
C MET A 219 12.71 36.20 9.57
N LEU A 220 12.04 36.15 8.42
CA LEU A 220 12.68 36.36 7.12
C LEU A 220 13.18 37.80 6.95
N THR A 221 12.44 38.78 7.45
CA THR A 221 12.88 40.19 7.44
C THR A 221 14.13 40.38 8.31
N LEU A 222 14.18 39.79 9.51
CA LEU A 222 15.35 39.88 10.39
C LEU A 222 16.60 39.18 9.84
N LEU A 223 16.44 38.07 9.10
CA LEU A 223 17.54 37.38 8.43
C LEU A 223 18.12 38.18 7.24
N LEU A 224 17.32 39.04 6.61
CA LEU A 224 17.68 39.78 5.40
C LEU A 224 17.98 41.28 5.61
N ASP A 225 17.74 41.84 6.81
CA ASP A 225 18.15 43.22 7.18
C ASP A 225 19.66 43.42 7.07
N LYS A 226 20.43 42.41 7.49
CA LYS A 226 21.91 42.39 7.43
C LYS A 226 22.35 41.05 6.85
N PRO A 227 22.40 40.93 5.51
CA PRO A 227 22.71 39.68 4.85
C PRO A 227 24.13 39.23 5.16
N THR A 228 24.25 37.97 5.60
CA THR A 228 25.50 37.20 5.59
C THR A 228 25.23 35.90 4.85
N ASP A 229 26.27 35.21 4.36
CA ASP A 229 26.08 33.92 3.67
C ASP A 229 25.28 32.91 4.52
N ASP A 230 25.49 32.92 5.84
CA ASP A 230 24.75 32.08 6.78
C ASP A 230 23.30 32.53 6.99
N SER A 231 23.01 33.84 7.12
CA SER A 231 21.63 34.31 7.31
C SER A 231 20.80 34.13 6.04
N VAL A 232 21.42 34.34 4.87
CA VAL A 232 20.81 34.13 3.56
C VAL A 232 20.59 32.63 3.29
N GLU A 233 21.51 31.73 3.65
CA GLU A 233 21.30 30.29 3.52
C GLU A 233 20.12 29.79 4.38
N VAL A 234 19.97 30.30 5.61
CA VAL A 234 18.81 30.00 6.48
C VAL A 234 17.52 30.58 5.88
N ALA A 235 17.54 31.82 5.38
CA ALA A 235 16.37 32.46 4.78
C ALA A 235 15.92 31.75 3.50
N VAL A 236 16.85 31.40 2.58
CA VAL A 236 16.55 30.62 1.37
C VAL A 236 15.95 29.27 1.73
N THR A 237 16.52 28.57 2.72
CA THR A 237 15.99 27.28 3.19
C THR A 237 14.55 27.44 3.71
N MET A 238 14.29 28.44 4.56
CA MET A 238 12.95 28.69 5.09
C MET A 238 11.93 29.03 3.99
N VAL A 239 12.29 29.89 3.02
CA VAL A 239 11.39 30.27 1.91
C VAL A 239 11.13 29.12 0.93
N LYS A 240 12.01 28.13 0.80
CA LYS A 240 11.70 26.93 0.01
C LYS A 240 10.54 26.13 0.62
N GLU A 241 10.51 25.98 1.94
CA GLU A 241 9.54 25.14 2.66
C GLU A 241 8.18 25.85 2.86
N VAL A 242 8.18 27.16 3.12
CA VAL A 242 6.97 27.96 3.42
C VAL A 242 6.49 28.84 2.25
N GLY A 243 7.29 28.95 1.17
CA GLY A 243 7.02 29.90 0.10
C GLY A 243 5.76 29.64 -0.71
N ALA A 244 5.26 28.40 -0.72
CA ALA A 244 3.97 28.06 -1.31
C ALA A 244 2.80 28.71 -0.55
N THR A 245 2.70 28.49 0.77
CA THR A 245 1.63 29.04 1.60
C THR A 245 1.70 30.56 1.72
N LEU A 246 2.91 31.13 1.84
CA LEU A 246 3.09 32.58 1.76
C LEU A 246 2.65 33.16 0.41
N ASN A 247 2.72 32.41 -0.69
CA ASN A 247 2.26 32.88 -2.00
C ASN A 247 0.72 32.90 -2.11
N GLU A 248 0.03 32.09 -1.32
CA GLU A 248 -1.43 31.98 -1.28
C GLU A 248 -2.04 32.95 -0.27
N VAL A 249 -1.46 33.06 0.93
CA VAL A 249 -1.94 33.89 2.05
C VAL A 249 -1.47 35.33 1.94
N SER A 250 -0.16 35.57 1.90
CA SER A 250 0.47 36.90 1.94
C SER A 250 1.42 37.11 0.76
N SER A 251 0.87 37.00 -0.45
CA SER A 251 1.61 37.18 -1.71
C SER A 251 2.39 38.50 -1.79
N LEU A 252 1.93 39.54 -1.10
CA LEU A 252 2.62 40.83 -0.94
C LEU A 252 3.84 40.74 -0.02
N GLY A 253 3.71 40.07 1.15
CA GLY A 253 4.83 39.82 2.06
C GLY A 253 5.92 38.98 1.39
N LEU A 254 5.54 37.90 0.71
CA LEU A 254 6.46 37.09 -0.09
C LEU A 254 7.11 37.89 -1.21
N HIS A 255 6.37 38.76 -1.90
CA HIS A 255 6.93 39.64 -2.93
C HIS A 255 8.02 40.56 -2.36
N ALA A 256 7.79 41.19 -1.20
CA ALA A 256 8.77 42.04 -0.53
C ALA A 256 10.05 41.27 -0.15
N ILE A 257 9.93 40.04 0.34
CA ILE A 257 11.08 39.17 0.65
C ILE A 257 11.90 38.84 -0.60
N PHE A 258 11.24 38.53 -1.72
CA PHE A 258 11.94 38.30 -2.99
C PHE A 258 12.59 39.57 -3.57
N GLU A 259 12.04 40.76 -3.30
CA GLU A 259 12.71 42.01 -3.69
C GLU A 259 13.93 42.29 -2.81
N ARG A 260 13.91 41.91 -1.52
CA ARG A 260 15.13 41.90 -0.69
C ARG A 260 16.18 40.94 -1.23
N PHE A 261 15.82 39.70 -1.57
CA PHE A 261 16.76 38.76 -2.22
C PHE A 261 17.33 39.32 -3.54
N ARG A 262 16.54 40.04 -4.34
CA ARG A 262 17.01 40.71 -5.57
C ARG A 262 18.01 41.82 -5.28
N ALA A 263 17.71 42.72 -4.33
CA ALA A 263 18.64 43.77 -3.91
C ALA A 263 19.96 43.17 -3.41
N ILE A 264 19.89 42.15 -2.54
CA ILE A 264 21.04 41.43 -1.99
C ILE A 264 21.91 40.81 -3.10
N LEU A 265 21.30 40.24 -4.17
CA LEU A 265 22.01 39.66 -5.31
C LEU A 265 22.69 40.71 -6.21
N HIS A 266 22.27 41.97 -6.17
CA HIS A 266 22.85 43.06 -6.97
C HIS A 266 23.79 43.99 -6.20
N GLU A 267 23.60 44.12 -4.88
CA GLU A 267 24.32 45.07 -4.02
C GLU A 267 25.35 44.38 -3.09
N GLY A 268 25.24 43.06 -2.87
CA GLY A 268 26.00 42.34 -1.84
C GLY A 268 27.28 41.65 -2.34
N ASP A 269 28.40 41.91 -1.63
CA ASP A 269 29.60 41.05 -1.63
C ASP A 269 29.28 39.73 -0.89
N LEU A 270 28.56 38.84 -1.56
CA LEU A 270 28.27 37.47 -1.12
C LEU A 270 29.17 36.44 -1.82
N ASP A 271 29.38 35.27 -1.21
CA ASP A 271 30.01 34.17 -1.93
C ASP A 271 29.12 33.65 -3.07
N LYS A 272 29.76 33.11 -4.11
CA LYS A 272 29.12 32.52 -5.28
C LYS A 272 28.15 31.41 -4.91
N ARG A 273 28.44 30.62 -3.85
CA ARG A 273 27.50 29.61 -3.35
C ARG A 273 26.17 30.25 -2.93
N THR A 274 26.22 31.36 -2.22
CA THR A 274 25.05 32.09 -1.73
C THR A 274 24.29 32.75 -2.88
N GLN A 275 24.99 33.31 -3.87
CA GLN A 275 24.40 33.82 -5.11
C GLN A 275 23.61 32.72 -5.85
N TYR A 276 24.21 31.54 -6.07
CA TYR A 276 23.52 30.41 -6.69
C TYR A 276 22.30 29.91 -5.89
N MET A 277 22.34 29.96 -4.55
CA MET A 277 21.18 29.62 -3.71
C MET A 277 20.02 30.60 -3.87
N ILE A 278 20.29 31.89 -4.11
CA ILE A 278 19.27 32.89 -4.45
C ILE A 278 18.72 32.65 -5.87
N GLU A 279 19.59 32.39 -6.86
CA GLU A 279 19.16 32.10 -8.24
C GLU A 279 18.24 30.86 -8.31
N ASP A 280 18.59 29.79 -7.61
CA ASP A 280 17.77 28.59 -7.49
C ASP A 280 16.43 28.85 -6.78
N LEU A 281 16.40 29.73 -5.77
CA LEU A 281 15.14 30.16 -5.16
C LEU A 281 14.23 30.91 -6.14
N PHE A 282 14.79 31.70 -7.07
CA PHE A 282 14.01 32.31 -8.16
C PHE A 282 13.51 31.27 -9.18
N LEU A 283 14.22 30.17 -9.41
CA LEU A 283 13.73 29.05 -10.21
C LEU A 283 12.56 28.34 -9.52
N VAL A 284 12.67 28.07 -8.21
CA VAL A 284 11.59 27.49 -7.38
C VAL A 284 10.34 28.39 -7.38
N ARG A 285 10.51 29.72 -7.28
CA ARG A 285 9.37 30.66 -7.42
C ARG A 285 8.74 30.58 -8.81
N LYS A 286 9.55 30.46 -9.87
CA LYS A 286 9.08 30.36 -11.26
C LYS A 286 8.31 29.07 -11.54
N SER A 287 8.66 27.97 -10.89
CA SER A 287 7.88 26.72 -10.90
C SER A 287 6.72 26.69 -9.89
N LYS A 288 6.38 27.83 -9.28
CA LYS A 288 5.34 27.98 -8.25
C LYS A 288 5.48 26.97 -7.09
N PHE A 289 6.71 26.72 -6.64
CA PHE A 289 6.99 25.80 -5.54
C PHE A 289 6.51 24.35 -5.77
N ALA A 290 6.34 23.90 -7.03
CA ALA A 290 5.80 22.57 -7.34
C ALA A 290 6.61 21.36 -6.78
N ALA A 291 7.86 21.57 -6.36
CA ALA A 291 8.69 20.57 -5.68
C ALA A 291 8.68 20.70 -4.14
N HIS A 292 7.95 21.68 -3.60
CA HIS A 292 7.84 22.05 -2.19
C HIS A 292 6.37 22.39 -1.88
N GLN A 293 5.49 21.38 -1.95
CA GLN A 293 4.07 21.53 -1.60
C GLN A 293 3.92 21.91 -0.11
N PRO A 294 2.91 22.72 0.27
CA PRO A 294 2.61 23.09 1.65
C PRO A 294 2.57 21.91 2.64
N ILE A 295 1.72 20.96 2.27
CA ILE A 295 1.31 19.77 3.01
C ILE A 295 1.19 18.67 1.93
N THR A 296 1.60 17.45 2.27
CA THR A 296 1.38 16.25 1.45
C THR A 296 0.05 15.61 1.84
N GLU A 297 -0.69 15.03 0.91
CA GLU A 297 -2.03 14.46 1.15
C GLU A 297 -2.08 13.49 2.35
N ASP A 298 -1.05 12.66 2.58
CA ASP A 298 -0.92 11.77 3.75
C ASP A 298 -0.89 12.49 5.13
N LEU A 299 -0.58 13.79 5.14
CA LEU A 299 -0.36 14.63 6.32
C LEU A 299 -1.36 15.79 6.43
N ASP A 300 -2.37 15.83 5.56
CA ASP A 300 -3.52 16.71 5.71
C ASP A 300 -4.53 16.02 6.64
N LEU A 301 -4.39 16.26 7.94
CA LEU A 301 -5.08 15.53 9.02
C LEU A 301 -6.08 16.40 9.80
N VAL A 302 -6.28 17.66 9.39
CA VAL A 302 -7.05 18.66 10.14
C VAL A 302 -7.85 19.54 9.18
N GLU A 303 -9.17 19.43 9.21
CA GLU A 303 -10.06 20.28 8.41
C GLU A 303 -9.84 21.78 8.71
N GLU A 304 -9.92 22.64 7.69
CA GLU A 304 -9.68 24.09 7.79
C GLU A 304 -10.50 24.77 8.91
N SER A 305 -11.69 24.25 9.23
CA SER A 305 -12.56 24.74 10.30
C SER A 305 -12.14 24.37 11.73
N GLU A 306 -11.30 23.35 11.92
CA GLU A 306 -10.73 23.00 13.24
C GLU A 306 -9.36 23.65 13.50
N GLN A 307 -8.74 24.30 12.51
CA GLN A 307 -7.38 24.81 12.62
C GLN A 307 -7.29 26.03 13.54
N ILE A 308 -6.43 25.94 14.58
CA ILE A 308 -6.22 27.00 15.58
C ILE A 308 -4.84 27.66 15.36
N THR A 309 -4.85 28.83 14.72
CA THR A 309 -3.65 29.65 14.46
C THR A 309 -3.24 30.46 15.68
N HIS A 310 -1.96 30.38 16.09
CA HIS A 310 -1.40 31.24 17.15
C HIS A 310 -0.75 32.50 16.59
N GLU A 311 -1.19 33.68 17.05
CA GLU A 311 -0.60 34.99 16.76
C GLU A 311 0.52 35.33 17.77
N ILE A 312 1.79 35.05 17.43
CA ILE A 312 2.94 35.31 18.30
C ILE A 312 4.04 36.08 17.54
N SER A 313 4.49 37.23 18.05
CA SER A 313 5.56 38.01 17.41
C SER A 313 6.98 37.62 17.86
N LEU A 314 7.91 37.65 16.90
CA LEU A 314 9.35 37.53 17.07
C LEU A 314 9.93 38.59 18.02
N HIS A 315 9.21 39.67 18.29
CA HIS A 315 9.66 40.77 19.15
C HIS A 315 9.15 40.73 20.60
N ASP A 316 8.13 39.91 20.93
CA ASP A 316 7.59 39.88 22.30
C ASP A 316 8.63 39.45 23.35
N GLN A 317 8.74 40.20 24.44
CA GLN A 317 9.69 39.98 25.52
C GLN A 317 9.07 39.24 26.71
N ALA A 318 7.75 39.04 26.75
CA ALA A 318 7.05 38.37 27.84
C ALA A 318 7.09 36.83 27.76
N LEU A 319 7.35 36.25 26.58
CA LEU A 319 7.46 34.81 26.34
C LEU A 319 8.30 34.05 27.40
N ASP A 320 7.67 33.19 28.21
CA ASP A 320 8.33 32.21 29.07
C ASP A 320 8.29 30.81 28.46
N ALA A 321 9.44 30.15 28.39
CA ALA A 321 9.57 28.76 27.97
C ALA A 321 9.00 27.74 29.00
N MET A 322 8.51 28.20 30.15
CA MET A 322 7.97 27.40 31.26
C MET A 322 8.84 26.18 31.61
N LYS A 323 10.14 26.40 31.77
CA LYS A 323 11.15 25.33 31.90
C LYS A 323 10.95 24.40 33.10
N LYS A 324 10.14 24.79 34.09
CA LYS A 324 9.79 23.95 35.25
C LYS A 324 9.01 22.69 34.81
N LEU A 325 8.19 22.79 33.76
CA LEU A 325 7.41 21.68 33.20
C LEU A 325 8.26 20.56 32.57
N ASP A 326 9.59 20.73 32.49
CA ASP A 326 10.53 19.71 32.03
C ASP A 326 11.03 18.79 33.16
N PHE A 327 10.66 19.07 34.41
CA PHE A 327 11.16 18.41 35.62
C PHE A 327 10.00 17.92 36.49
N PHE A 328 10.24 16.83 37.23
CA PHE A 328 9.26 16.30 38.16
C PHE A 328 9.05 17.24 39.36
N HIS A 329 7.80 17.51 39.66
CA HIS A 329 7.33 18.15 40.88
C HIS A 329 6.15 17.33 41.42
N VAL A 330 6.05 17.19 42.74
CA VAL A 330 4.93 16.48 43.39
C VAL A 330 3.68 17.35 43.26
N ASP A 331 2.60 16.75 42.79
CA ASP A 331 1.30 17.39 42.61
C ASP A 331 0.38 17.09 43.82
N PRO A 332 -0.06 18.11 44.60
CA PRO A 332 -1.01 17.91 45.69
C PRO A 332 -2.42 17.51 45.24
N GLU A 333 -2.79 17.76 43.98
CA GLU A 333 -4.12 17.49 43.44
C GLU A 333 -4.09 16.41 42.34
N PHE A 334 -3.00 15.63 42.28
CA PHE A 334 -2.70 14.59 41.30
C PHE A 334 -3.92 13.79 40.82
N GLN A 335 -4.68 13.20 41.75
CA GLN A 335 -5.86 12.40 41.43
C GLN A 335 -6.86 13.17 40.54
N LYS A 336 -7.20 14.41 40.92
CA LYS A 336 -8.12 15.26 40.14
C LYS A 336 -7.57 15.58 38.75
N ASN A 337 -6.25 15.76 38.65
CA ASN A 337 -5.59 16.12 37.39
C ASN A 337 -5.45 14.93 36.44
N GLU A 338 -5.41 13.69 36.94
CA GLU A 338 -5.63 12.50 36.11
C GLU A 338 -7.12 12.32 35.79
N ASP A 339 -8.03 12.44 36.77
CA ASP A 339 -9.48 12.28 36.57
C ASP A 339 -10.04 13.28 35.53
N MET A 340 -9.54 14.53 35.51
CA MET A 340 -9.86 15.53 34.48
C MET A 340 -9.22 15.22 33.13
N TYR A 341 -8.01 14.64 33.10
CA TYR A 341 -7.41 14.22 31.84
C TYR A 341 -8.17 13.02 31.24
N GLU A 342 -8.66 12.09 32.05
CA GLU A 342 -9.44 10.95 31.58
C GLU A 342 -10.79 11.37 30.96
N GLN A 343 -11.40 12.44 31.49
CA GLN A 343 -12.58 13.06 30.86
C GLN A 343 -12.23 13.65 29.47
N VAL A 344 -11.14 14.40 29.36
CA VAL A 344 -10.65 14.94 28.08
C VAL A 344 -10.22 13.82 27.11
N ARG A 345 -9.65 12.72 27.62
CA ARG A 345 -9.28 11.54 26.84
C ARG A 345 -10.53 10.88 26.23
N LYS A 346 -11.57 10.65 27.03
CA LYS A 346 -12.88 10.13 26.58
C LYS A 346 -13.55 11.06 25.56
N GLU A 347 -13.45 12.39 25.74
CA GLU A 347 -13.97 13.36 24.77
C GLU A 347 -13.23 13.32 23.42
N ILE A 348 -11.92 13.07 23.41
CA ILE A 348 -11.10 13.07 22.19
C ILE A 348 -11.11 11.71 21.46
N LEU A 349 -11.10 10.58 22.18
CA LEU A 349 -11.10 9.23 21.59
C LEU A 349 -12.52 8.67 21.37
N GLY A 350 -13.52 9.23 22.04
CA GLY A 350 -14.78 8.54 22.32
C GLY A 350 -14.65 7.62 23.54
N ASP A 351 -15.79 7.13 24.03
CA ASP A 351 -15.76 6.10 25.06
C ASP A 351 -15.58 4.71 24.42
N ASP A 352 -14.57 3.98 24.88
CA ASP A 352 -14.33 2.57 24.55
C ASP A 352 -14.82 1.64 25.68
N SER A 353 -15.62 2.17 26.63
CA SER A 353 -16.13 1.43 27.81
C SER A 353 -17.33 0.53 27.53
N ASP A 354 -17.34 -0.16 26.39
CA ASP A 354 -18.18 -1.33 26.08
C ASP A 354 -17.31 -2.51 25.56
N ALA A 355 -16.01 -2.47 25.84
CA ALA A 355 -15.03 -3.51 25.50
C ALA A 355 -14.45 -4.22 26.74
N GLU A 356 -15.32 -4.62 27.68
CA GLU A 356 -15.00 -5.72 28.61
C GLU A 356 -15.03 -7.05 27.84
N VAL A 357 -14.11 -7.96 28.14
CA VAL A 357 -13.88 -9.17 27.34
C VAL A 357 -14.55 -10.39 27.98
N ASP A 358 -15.57 -10.92 27.33
CA ASP A 358 -15.99 -12.32 27.47
C ASP A 358 -15.52 -13.10 26.23
N GLU A 359 -14.66 -14.10 26.43
CA GLU A 359 -14.22 -15.05 25.40
C GLU A 359 -15.16 -16.28 25.41
N GLU A 360 -16.03 -16.49 24.42
CA GLU A 360 -16.50 -17.84 24.02
C GLU A 360 -17.24 -17.87 22.65
N ASP A 361 -16.88 -18.89 21.85
CA ASP A 361 -17.52 -19.46 20.64
C ASP A 361 -17.72 -18.67 19.31
N GLU A 362 -17.70 -19.43 18.21
CA GLU A 362 -17.85 -19.01 16.80
C GLU A 362 -19.29 -19.24 16.29
N GLU A 363 -19.88 -18.29 15.54
CA GLU A 363 -20.60 -18.47 14.25
C GLU A 363 -21.24 -17.12 13.76
N ASP A 364 -21.65 -17.04 12.49
CA ASP A 364 -22.07 -15.81 11.80
C ASP A 364 -23.48 -15.28 12.19
N GLU A 365 -23.68 -13.95 12.25
CA GLU A 365 -24.70 -13.21 11.46
C GLU A 365 -24.55 -11.65 11.57
N GLU A 366 -25.43 -10.88 10.92
CA GLU A 366 -25.22 -9.50 10.43
C GLU A 366 -25.59 -8.34 11.41
N ASP A 367 -25.27 -7.11 11.00
CA ASP A 367 -25.41 -5.81 11.71
C ASP A 367 -26.80 -5.46 12.29
N GLU A 368 -26.85 -4.76 13.44
CA GLU A 368 -27.79 -3.63 13.66
C GLU A 368 -27.45 -2.72 14.90
N ALA A 369 -26.86 -1.53 14.65
CA ALA A 369 -27.13 -0.17 15.22
C ALA A 369 -27.21 0.08 16.77
N GLU A 370 -27.09 1.29 17.35
CA GLU A 370 -26.55 2.64 17.05
C GLU A 370 -26.37 3.36 18.43
N ALA A 371 -25.61 4.43 18.65
CA ALA A 371 -24.72 5.26 17.83
C ALA A 371 -23.46 5.62 18.70
N GLU A 372 -22.97 6.84 19.00
CA GLU A 372 -23.12 8.21 18.49
C GLU A 372 -21.82 8.71 17.81
N ARG A 373 -20.90 7.80 17.41
CA ARG A 373 -19.77 8.17 16.53
C ARG A 373 -20.32 8.74 15.21
N GLN A 374 -19.59 9.68 14.59
CA GLN A 374 -20.06 10.41 13.39
C GLN A 374 -20.62 9.44 12.34
N GLN A 375 -21.85 9.66 11.89
CA GLN A 375 -22.53 8.78 10.93
C GLN A 375 -21.79 8.78 9.58
N GLU A 376 -20.85 7.85 9.43
CA GLU A 376 -20.20 7.55 8.15
C GLU A 376 -21.25 6.89 7.25
N ILE A 377 -21.91 7.70 6.43
CA ILE A 377 -23.02 7.27 5.57
C ILE A 377 -22.47 6.29 4.52
N HIS A 378 -22.59 4.99 4.82
CA HIS A 378 -22.17 3.92 3.93
C HIS A 378 -23.02 3.90 2.66
N ASP A 379 -22.51 4.47 1.55
CA ASP A 379 -23.27 4.64 0.30
C ASP A 379 -23.48 3.32 -0.47
N MET A 380 -24.45 2.54 0.00
CA MET A 380 -25.00 1.37 -0.71
C MET A 380 -25.61 1.70 -2.09
N SER A 381 -25.71 2.98 -2.48
CA SER A 381 -26.35 3.41 -3.72
C SER A 381 -25.43 3.35 -4.96
N GLU A 382 -24.14 3.08 -4.79
CA GLU A 382 -23.09 3.26 -5.83
C GLU A 382 -23.21 4.62 -6.57
N ALA A 383 -23.59 5.71 -5.88
CA ALA A 383 -24.07 6.91 -6.55
C ALA A 383 -22.99 7.55 -7.44
N THR A 384 -21.76 7.60 -6.92
CA THR A 384 -20.57 8.14 -7.59
C THR A 384 -20.21 7.34 -8.86
N LYS A 385 -20.30 6.01 -8.79
CA LYS A 385 -20.04 5.09 -9.92
C LYS A 385 -21.15 5.17 -10.98
N THR A 386 -22.40 5.26 -10.55
CA THR A 386 -23.53 5.55 -11.44
C THR A 386 -23.38 6.88 -12.16
N GLN A 387 -22.89 7.92 -11.47
CA GLN A 387 -22.66 9.24 -12.05
C GLN A 387 -21.46 9.26 -13.02
N LEU A 388 -20.38 8.50 -12.73
CA LEU A 388 -19.30 8.26 -13.68
C LEU A 388 -19.81 7.57 -14.96
N ARG A 389 -20.54 6.46 -14.84
CA ARG A 389 -21.15 5.75 -15.99
C ARG A 389 -22.04 6.65 -16.84
N ARG A 390 -22.89 7.48 -16.21
CA ARG A 390 -23.71 8.49 -16.91
C ARG A 390 -22.85 9.51 -17.68
N THR A 391 -21.79 10.01 -17.05
CA THR A 391 -20.89 11.00 -17.65
C THR A 391 -20.17 10.41 -18.86
N LEU A 392 -19.58 9.22 -18.73
CA LEU A 392 -18.91 8.51 -19.82
C LEU A 392 -19.87 8.17 -20.98
N TYR A 393 -21.08 7.68 -20.68
CA TYR A 393 -22.12 7.41 -21.69
C TYR A 393 -22.46 8.67 -22.50
N LEU A 394 -22.69 9.80 -21.82
CA LEU A 394 -22.98 11.08 -22.47
C LEU A 394 -21.78 11.59 -23.28
N THR A 395 -20.55 11.42 -22.80
CA THR A 395 -19.33 11.78 -23.54
C THR A 395 -19.14 10.93 -24.80
N ILE A 396 -19.42 9.64 -24.75
CA ILE A 396 -19.42 8.76 -25.93
C ILE A 396 -20.51 9.20 -26.93
N MET A 397 -21.76 9.35 -26.48
CA MET A 397 -22.90 9.63 -27.38
C MET A 397 -22.95 11.06 -27.92
N SER A 398 -22.17 11.99 -27.36
CA SER A 398 -22.04 13.39 -27.82
C SER A 398 -20.76 13.67 -28.62
N SER A 399 -19.93 12.68 -28.87
CA SER A 399 -18.70 12.81 -29.68
C SER A 399 -18.91 12.22 -31.06
N LEU A 400 -18.38 12.87 -32.09
CA LEU A 400 -18.50 12.42 -33.47
C LEU A 400 -17.36 11.46 -33.86
N ASP A 401 -16.14 11.81 -33.45
CA ASP A 401 -14.92 11.07 -33.76
C ASP A 401 -14.31 10.42 -32.51
N PHE A 402 -13.61 9.30 -32.70
CA PHE A 402 -13.05 8.53 -31.59
C PHE A 402 -11.87 9.25 -30.91
N GLU A 403 -11.06 10.03 -31.63
CA GLU A 403 -10.02 10.89 -31.05
C GLU A 403 -10.62 12.01 -30.20
N GLU A 404 -11.73 12.62 -30.65
CA GLU A 404 -12.47 13.63 -29.88
C GLU A 404 -13.01 13.02 -28.58
N CYS A 405 -13.59 11.83 -28.66
CA CYS A 405 -14.10 11.10 -27.52
C CYS A 405 -12.99 10.71 -26.52
N ALA A 406 -11.88 10.15 -27.01
CA ALA A 406 -10.72 9.79 -26.18
C ALA A 406 -10.16 11.02 -25.45
N HIS A 407 -9.96 12.14 -26.16
CA HIS A 407 -9.50 13.38 -25.56
C HIS A 407 -10.49 13.96 -24.52
N LYS A 408 -11.81 13.91 -24.78
CA LYS A 408 -12.83 14.35 -23.81
C LYS A 408 -12.87 13.47 -22.55
N ILE A 409 -12.67 12.16 -22.68
CA ILE A 409 -12.60 11.23 -21.53
C ILE A 409 -11.34 11.53 -20.71
N LEU A 410 -10.17 11.53 -21.34
CA LEU A 410 -8.87 11.76 -20.68
C LEU A 410 -8.72 13.15 -20.06
N LYS A 411 -9.47 14.14 -20.58
CA LYS A 411 -9.54 15.52 -20.04
C LYS A 411 -10.89 15.79 -19.36
N GLY A 412 -11.54 14.76 -18.84
CA GLY A 412 -12.82 14.85 -18.15
C GLY A 412 -12.72 15.60 -16.81
N PRO A 413 -13.85 16.05 -16.24
CA PRO A 413 -13.88 16.74 -14.95
C PRO A 413 -13.78 15.79 -13.74
N ILE A 414 -13.64 14.48 -13.97
CA ILE A 414 -13.53 13.45 -12.94
C ILE A 414 -12.15 12.79 -13.08
N PRO A 415 -11.34 12.69 -12.00
CA PRO A 415 -10.10 11.92 -12.03
C PRO A 415 -10.36 10.47 -12.44
N LEU A 416 -9.55 9.98 -13.37
CA LEU A 416 -9.67 8.63 -13.95
C LEU A 416 -8.83 7.58 -13.23
N ASP A 417 -7.88 8.02 -12.40
CA ASP A 417 -6.86 7.15 -11.84
C ASP A 417 -7.47 6.13 -10.86
N GLY A 418 -7.32 4.84 -11.17
CA GLY A 418 -7.95 3.74 -10.44
C GLY A 418 -9.41 3.47 -10.82
N LYS A 419 -9.89 4.06 -11.92
CA LYS A 419 -11.27 3.88 -12.47
C LYS A 419 -11.26 3.65 -13.99
N GLU A 420 -10.12 3.23 -14.53
CA GLU A 420 -9.95 2.86 -15.94
C GLU A 420 -10.82 1.65 -16.35
N ASP A 421 -11.07 0.71 -15.43
CA ASP A 421 -11.90 -0.49 -15.62
C ASP A 421 -13.35 -0.14 -16.00
N GLU A 422 -13.93 0.86 -15.35
CA GLU A 422 -15.28 1.36 -15.61
C GLU A 422 -15.38 2.04 -16.98
N VAL A 423 -14.30 2.64 -17.49
CA VAL A 423 -14.24 3.12 -18.88
C VAL A 423 -14.29 1.95 -19.86
N CYS A 424 -13.48 0.91 -19.62
CA CYS A 424 -13.45 -0.30 -20.45
C CYS A 424 -14.80 -1.04 -20.46
N ASN A 425 -15.41 -1.23 -19.29
CA ASN A 425 -16.73 -1.85 -19.14
C ASN A 425 -17.84 -1.04 -19.83
N MET A 426 -17.93 0.26 -19.56
CA MET A 426 -18.98 1.13 -20.12
C MET A 426 -18.86 1.28 -21.65
N LEU A 427 -17.63 1.28 -22.20
CA LEU A 427 -17.40 1.23 -23.65
C LEU A 427 -17.96 -0.05 -24.28
N ILE A 428 -17.74 -1.20 -23.64
CA ILE A 428 -18.26 -2.50 -24.09
C ILE A 428 -19.78 -2.54 -23.95
N GLU A 429 -20.36 -2.03 -22.87
CA GLU A 429 -21.82 -1.94 -22.68
C GLU A 429 -22.48 -1.07 -23.77
N CYS A 430 -21.90 0.10 -24.09
CA CYS A 430 -22.34 0.96 -25.20
C CYS A 430 -22.30 0.22 -26.55
N CYS A 431 -21.19 -0.46 -26.84
CA CYS A 431 -21.04 -1.24 -28.07
C CYS A 431 -22.07 -2.39 -28.14
N ALA A 432 -22.24 -3.13 -27.04
CA ALA A 432 -23.20 -4.23 -26.93
C ALA A 432 -24.64 -3.77 -27.16
N GLN A 433 -25.04 -2.65 -26.55
CA GLN A 433 -26.41 -2.12 -26.64
C GLN A 433 -26.72 -1.40 -27.97
N SER A 434 -25.69 -1.07 -28.77
CA SER A 434 -25.89 -0.47 -30.10
C SER A 434 -26.70 -1.36 -31.04
N ARG A 435 -27.53 -0.78 -31.93
CA ARG A 435 -28.37 -1.56 -32.87
C ARG A 435 -27.54 -2.36 -33.89
N THR A 436 -26.36 -1.85 -34.22
CA THR A 436 -25.40 -2.41 -35.18
C THR A 436 -24.00 -1.95 -34.79
N TYR A 437 -23.03 -2.86 -34.74
CA TYR A 437 -21.63 -2.54 -34.49
C TYR A 437 -21.14 -1.34 -35.32
N LEU A 438 -20.60 -0.33 -34.61
CA LEU A 438 -19.93 0.83 -35.20
C LEU A 438 -18.42 0.69 -35.00
N ARG A 439 -17.64 0.83 -36.09
CA ARG A 439 -16.17 0.81 -36.05
C ARG A 439 -15.57 1.86 -35.10
N PHE A 440 -16.31 2.93 -34.81
CA PHE A 440 -16.02 3.91 -33.75
C PHE A 440 -15.60 3.24 -32.43
N PHE A 441 -16.34 2.24 -31.95
CA PHE A 441 -16.06 1.59 -30.66
C PHE A 441 -14.72 0.83 -30.69
N GLY A 442 -14.46 0.06 -31.75
CA GLY A 442 -13.19 -0.65 -31.92
C GLY A 442 -11.99 0.29 -32.03
N LEU A 443 -12.13 1.42 -32.75
CA LEU A 443 -11.09 2.46 -32.83
C LEU A 443 -10.85 3.15 -31.49
N LEU A 444 -11.91 3.43 -30.72
CA LEU A 444 -11.81 4.04 -29.39
C LEU A 444 -11.12 3.10 -28.38
N GLY A 445 -11.50 1.81 -28.36
CA GLY A 445 -10.83 0.79 -27.54
C GLY A 445 -9.36 0.61 -27.93
N GLN A 446 -9.08 0.51 -29.23
CA GLN A 446 -7.71 0.44 -29.77
C GLN A 446 -6.88 1.66 -29.30
N ARG A 447 -7.47 2.86 -29.32
CA ARG A 447 -6.80 4.08 -28.89
C ARG A 447 -6.44 4.05 -27.41
N PHE A 448 -7.32 3.55 -26.53
CA PHE A 448 -7.01 3.38 -25.11
C PHE A 448 -5.91 2.34 -24.86
N CYS A 449 -5.97 1.15 -25.48
CA CYS A 449 -4.89 0.14 -25.40
C CYS A 449 -3.52 0.70 -25.82
N MET A 450 -3.49 1.58 -26.82
CA MET A 450 -2.27 2.21 -27.34
C MET A 450 -1.84 3.47 -26.56
N LEU A 451 -2.50 3.82 -25.45
CA LEU A 451 -2.20 4.99 -24.61
C LEU A 451 -1.64 4.65 -23.22
N LYS A 452 -2.32 3.79 -22.45
CA LYS A 452 -1.80 3.22 -21.18
C LYS A 452 -1.88 1.70 -21.29
N ARG A 453 -0.88 0.98 -20.75
CA ARG A 453 -0.93 -0.48 -20.61
C ARG A 453 -2.11 -0.93 -19.72
N VAL A 454 -2.46 -0.14 -18.70
CA VAL A 454 -3.59 -0.40 -17.78
C VAL A 454 -4.85 -0.80 -18.55
N TYR A 455 -5.28 0.01 -19.54
CA TYR A 455 -6.43 -0.30 -20.39
C TYR A 455 -6.31 -1.62 -21.17
N GLN A 456 -5.11 -2.04 -21.58
CA GLN A 456 -4.89 -3.32 -22.26
C GLN A 456 -5.11 -4.50 -21.31
N ASP A 457 -4.58 -4.40 -20.09
CA ASP A 457 -4.76 -5.40 -19.04
C ASP A 457 -6.25 -5.43 -18.57
N ASP A 458 -6.90 -4.27 -18.45
CA ASP A 458 -8.34 -4.14 -18.17
C ASP A 458 -9.21 -4.78 -19.27
N PHE A 459 -8.93 -4.52 -20.55
CA PHE A 459 -9.69 -5.11 -21.65
C PHE A 459 -9.51 -6.63 -21.75
N GLU A 460 -8.40 -7.20 -21.27
CA GLU A 460 -8.23 -8.66 -21.10
C GLU A 460 -9.13 -9.20 -19.96
N VAL A 461 -9.21 -8.51 -18.82
CA VAL A 461 -10.15 -8.84 -17.73
C VAL A 461 -11.60 -8.72 -18.20
N CYS A 462 -11.96 -7.65 -18.92
CA CYS A 462 -13.27 -7.50 -19.54
C CYS A 462 -13.56 -8.63 -20.53
N PHE A 463 -12.60 -9.06 -21.37
CA PHE A 463 -12.79 -10.18 -22.29
C PHE A 463 -13.15 -11.47 -21.55
N LYS A 464 -12.38 -11.84 -20.52
CA LYS A 464 -12.61 -13.02 -19.67
C LYS A 464 -14.00 -12.98 -19.01
N THR A 465 -14.38 -11.83 -18.47
CA THR A 465 -15.66 -11.61 -17.77
C THR A 465 -16.85 -11.66 -18.74
N GLN A 466 -16.74 -11.01 -19.90
CA GLN A 466 -17.75 -11.07 -20.95
C GLN A 466 -17.90 -12.48 -21.52
N TYR A 467 -16.79 -13.18 -21.80
CA TYR A 467 -16.82 -14.55 -22.32
C TYR A 467 -17.50 -15.54 -21.35
N SER A 468 -17.22 -15.43 -20.05
CA SER A 468 -17.89 -16.21 -19.00
C SER A 468 -19.41 -15.96 -18.97
N MET A 469 -19.85 -14.71 -19.17
CA MET A 469 -21.26 -14.32 -19.14
C MET A 469 -21.99 -14.35 -20.50
N ILE A 470 -21.36 -14.83 -21.57
CA ILE A 470 -21.94 -14.95 -22.93
C ILE A 470 -23.32 -15.61 -22.95
N HIS A 471 -23.58 -16.56 -22.06
CA HIS A 471 -24.86 -17.26 -21.96
C HIS A 471 -26.04 -16.33 -21.59
N ARG A 472 -25.78 -15.17 -20.99
CA ARG A 472 -26.78 -14.13 -20.63
C ARG A 472 -27.00 -13.09 -21.73
N LEU A 473 -26.14 -13.04 -22.76
CA LEU A 473 -26.16 -12.01 -23.79
C LEU A 473 -27.04 -12.41 -24.99
N GLU A 474 -27.88 -11.48 -25.44
CA GLU A 474 -28.69 -11.64 -26.65
C GLU A 474 -27.83 -11.70 -27.93
N THR A 475 -28.37 -12.30 -28.99
CA THR A 475 -27.67 -12.51 -30.27
C THR A 475 -27.16 -11.24 -30.95
N ASN A 476 -27.79 -10.09 -30.72
CA ASN A 476 -27.31 -8.79 -31.20
C ASN A 476 -26.13 -8.28 -30.36
N LYS A 477 -26.22 -8.39 -29.02
CA LYS A 477 -25.13 -8.02 -28.10
C LYS A 477 -23.88 -8.85 -28.37
N LEU A 478 -24.04 -10.17 -28.49
CA LEU A 478 -22.97 -11.10 -28.88
C LEU A 478 -22.30 -10.71 -30.20
N ARG A 479 -23.07 -10.28 -31.20
CA ARG A 479 -22.52 -9.83 -32.50
C ARG A 479 -21.65 -8.59 -32.37
N ASN A 480 -22.09 -7.59 -31.61
CA ASN A 480 -21.35 -6.34 -31.47
C ASN A 480 -20.09 -6.52 -30.63
N VAL A 481 -20.17 -7.27 -29.52
CA VAL A 481 -19.02 -7.55 -28.64
C VAL A 481 -17.99 -8.44 -29.36
N ALA A 482 -18.42 -9.43 -30.14
CA ALA A 482 -17.50 -10.22 -30.98
C ALA A 482 -16.77 -9.37 -32.03
N LYS A 483 -17.47 -8.46 -32.72
CA LYS A 483 -16.86 -7.54 -33.70
C LYS A 483 -15.90 -6.52 -33.05
N PHE A 484 -16.20 -6.06 -31.84
CA PHE A 484 -15.33 -5.19 -31.05
C PHE A 484 -14.00 -5.87 -30.72
N PHE A 485 -14.04 -7.06 -30.11
CA PHE A 485 -12.81 -7.79 -29.77
C PHE A 485 -12.05 -8.29 -31.01
N ALA A 486 -12.74 -8.61 -32.11
CA ALA A 486 -12.07 -8.91 -33.39
C ALA A 486 -11.25 -7.71 -33.92
N HIS A 487 -11.75 -6.47 -33.79
CA HIS A 487 -11.00 -5.27 -34.17
C HIS A 487 -9.76 -5.08 -33.29
N LEU A 488 -9.87 -5.29 -31.97
CA LEU A 488 -8.74 -5.16 -31.04
C LEU A 488 -7.65 -6.21 -31.30
N LEU A 489 -8.03 -7.47 -31.55
CA LEU A 489 -7.09 -8.55 -31.90
C LEU A 489 -6.46 -8.36 -33.28
N GLN A 490 -7.23 -7.88 -34.28
CA GLN A 490 -6.69 -7.54 -35.60
C GLN A 490 -5.62 -6.45 -35.54
N THR A 491 -5.81 -5.46 -34.67
CA THR A 491 -4.94 -4.28 -34.60
C THR A 491 -3.77 -4.45 -33.62
N ASP A 492 -3.54 -5.68 -33.14
CA ASP A 492 -2.57 -6.04 -32.10
C ASP A 492 -2.66 -5.15 -30.84
N ALA A 493 -3.87 -4.64 -30.56
CA ALA A 493 -4.18 -3.78 -29.42
C ALA A 493 -4.52 -4.58 -28.15
N LEU A 494 -5.05 -5.80 -28.31
CA LEU A 494 -5.11 -6.81 -27.27
C LEU A 494 -4.13 -7.96 -27.60
N PRO A 495 -3.46 -8.55 -26.59
CA PRO A 495 -2.64 -9.72 -26.81
C PRO A 495 -3.51 -10.92 -27.19
N TRP A 496 -3.01 -11.80 -28.05
CA TRP A 496 -3.75 -12.97 -28.50
C TRP A 496 -3.91 -14.06 -27.41
N THR A 497 -3.24 -13.88 -26.26
CA THR A 497 -3.36 -14.71 -25.04
C THR A 497 -4.79 -14.80 -24.50
N VAL A 498 -5.61 -13.76 -24.69
CA VAL A 498 -7.02 -13.74 -24.26
C VAL A 498 -7.84 -14.90 -24.83
N LEU A 499 -7.41 -15.45 -25.98
CA LEU A 499 -8.07 -16.60 -26.61
C LEU A 499 -7.93 -17.91 -25.82
N ARG A 500 -7.02 -17.98 -24.83
CA ARG A 500 -6.86 -19.15 -23.94
C ARG A 500 -8.13 -19.47 -23.14
N TYR A 501 -8.99 -18.47 -22.91
CA TYR A 501 -10.29 -18.66 -22.25
C TYR A 501 -11.36 -19.33 -23.16
N ILE A 502 -11.07 -19.55 -24.44
CA ILE A 502 -11.98 -20.20 -25.39
C ILE A 502 -11.65 -21.68 -25.53
N HIS A 503 -12.44 -22.54 -24.90
CA HIS A 503 -12.37 -24.00 -25.08
C HIS A 503 -13.43 -24.51 -26.08
N LEU A 504 -13.04 -25.39 -27.00
CA LEU A 504 -13.88 -25.98 -28.05
C LEU A 504 -14.11 -27.49 -27.85
N ASN A 505 -14.97 -27.79 -26.88
CA ASN A 505 -15.40 -29.14 -26.54
C ASN A 505 -16.94 -29.27 -26.55
N GLU A 506 -17.45 -30.50 -26.43
CA GLU A 506 -18.90 -30.77 -26.44
C GLU A 506 -19.61 -30.38 -25.13
N GLY A 507 -18.89 -30.29 -24.00
CA GLY A 507 -19.46 -30.12 -22.67
C GLY A 507 -19.61 -28.68 -22.19
N GLU A 508 -18.63 -27.82 -22.45
CA GLU A 508 -18.56 -26.44 -21.94
C GLU A 508 -19.03 -25.40 -22.97
N THR A 509 -18.96 -25.72 -24.28
CA THR A 509 -19.40 -24.77 -25.30
C THR A 509 -20.92 -24.61 -25.34
N THR A 510 -21.43 -23.50 -24.80
CA THR A 510 -22.84 -23.12 -24.99
C THR A 510 -23.14 -22.78 -26.46
N SER A 511 -24.42 -22.78 -26.83
CA SER A 511 -24.87 -22.29 -28.14
C SER A 511 -24.50 -20.81 -28.36
N SER A 512 -24.56 -19.98 -27.32
CA SER A 512 -24.14 -18.58 -27.34
C SER A 512 -22.63 -18.44 -27.57
N SER A 513 -21.80 -19.27 -26.92
CA SER A 513 -20.34 -19.31 -27.13
C SER A 513 -20.00 -19.66 -28.58
N ARG A 514 -20.69 -20.68 -29.14
CA ARG A 514 -20.54 -21.07 -30.56
C ARG A 514 -20.91 -19.95 -31.53
N ILE A 515 -21.93 -19.14 -31.21
CA ILE A 515 -22.32 -17.96 -32.01
C ILE A 515 -21.29 -16.83 -31.88
N PHE A 516 -20.78 -16.57 -30.69
CA PHE A 516 -19.75 -15.55 -30.44
C PHE A 516 -18.45 -15.87 -31.20
N ILE A 517 -17.90 -17.07 -30.99
CA ILE A 517 -16.66 -17.52 -31.65
C ILE A 517 -16.84 -17.51 -33.18
N LYS A 518 -18.01 -17.92 -33.69
CA LYS A 518 -18.33 -17.81 -35.12
C LYS A 518 -18.18 -16.38 -35.65
N ILE A 519 -18.75 -15.40 -34.96
CA ILE A 519 -18.72 -14.00 -35.43
C ILE A 519 -17.31 -13.42 -35.28
N LEU A 520 -16.62 -13.72 -34.17
CA LEU A 520 -15.23 -13.31 -33.90
C LEU A 520 -14.30 -13.75 -35.04
N PHE A 521 -14.27 -15.05 -35.37
CA PHE A 521 -13.38 -15.58 -36.41
C PHE A 521 -13.82 -15.22 -37.84
N GLN A 522 -15.12 -15.02 -38.11
CA GLN A 522 -15.56 -14.48 -39.40
C GLN A 522 -15.05 -13.04 -39.61
N GLU A 523 -15.15 -12.17 -38.60
CA GLU A 523 -14.64 -10.79 -38.68
C GLU A 523 -13.11 -10.74 -38.85
N LEU A 524 -12.37 -11.55 -38.09
CA LEU A 524 -10.92 -11.66 -38.21
C LEU A 524 -10.49 -12.15 -39.60
N ALA A 525 -11.20 -13.12 -40.17
CA ALA A 525 -10.92 -13.66 -41.50
C ALA A 525 -11.30 -12.68 -42.63
N GLU A 526 -12.40 -11.93 -42.49
CA GLU A 526 -12.81 -10.88 -43.44
C GLU A 526 -11.80 -9.74 -43.49
N ASN A 527 -11.28 -9.31 -42.32
CA ASN A 527 -10.42 -8.12 -42.26
C ASN A 527 -8.91 -8.37 -42.40
N MET A 528 -8.38 -9.54 -42.00
CA MET A 528 -6.95 -9.88 -42.18
C MET A 528 -6.67 -10.79 -43.38
N GLY A 529 -7.70 -11.50 -43.86
CA GLY A 529 -7.56 -12.57 -44.83
C GLY A 529 -7.12 -13.90 -44.20
N LEU A 530 -7.65 -15.01 -44.74
CA LEU A 530 -7.48 -16.35 -44.18
C LEU A 530 -6.01 -16.78 -44.03
N VAL A 531 -5.12 -16.35 -44.93
CA VAL A 531 -3.69 -16.74 -44.91
C VAL A 531 -2.97 -16.14 -43.69
N LYS A 532 -3.08 -14.82 -43.47
CA LYS A 532 -2.43 -14.15 -42.33
C LYS A 532 -3.02 -14.60 -40.99
N LEU A 533 -4.32 -14.85 -40.95
CA LEU A 533 -4.98 -15.43 -39.79
C LEU A 533 -4.43 -16.84 -39.49
N ASN A 534 -4.22 -17.67 -40.52
CA ASN A 534 -3.62 -18.99 -40.36
C ASN A 534 -2.15 -18.93 -39.90
N GLU A 535 -1.36 -17.99 -40.43
CA GLU A 535 0.02 -17.74 -40.01
C GLU A 535 0.11 -17.36 -38.53
N ARG A 536 -0.71 -16.41 -38.05
CA ARG A 536 -0.76 -16.00 -36.63
C ARG A 536 -1.26 -17.10 -35.71
N LEU A 537 -2.21 -17.93 -36.16
CA LEU A 537 -2.77 -19.03 -35.37
C LEU A 537 -1.86 -20.27 -35.24
N HIS A 538 -0.77 -20.34 -36.01
CA HIS A 538 0.24 -21.40 -35.93
C HIS A 538 1.61 -20.85 -35.50
N ASP A 539 1.65 -19.69 -34.83
CA ASP A 539 2.86 -19.16 -34.21
C ASP A 539 3.22 -19.98 -32.96
N LYS A 540 4.44 -20.52 -32.94
CA LYS A 540 4.96 -21.40 -31.88
C LYS A 540 5.07 -20.71 -30.52
N SER A 541 5.08 -19.38 -30.49
CA SER A 541 5.10 -18.61 -29.24
C SER A 541 3.73 -18.52 -28.55
N LEU A 542 2.65 -18.92 -29.24
CA LEU A 542 1.26 -18.78 -28.78
C LEU A 542 0.48 -20.11 -28.73
N GLU A 543 1.13 -21.26 -28.91
CA GLU A 543 0.44 -22.57 -28.96
C GLU A 543 -0.38 -22.84 -27.68
N GLU A 544 0.17 -22.55 -26.50
CA GLU A 544 -0.54 -22.64 -25.20
C GLU A 544 -1.80 -21.74 -25.10
N ALA A 545 -1.88 -20.66 -25.89
CA ALA A 545 -3.06 -19.80 -25.94
C ALA A 545 -4.14 -20.35 -26.88
N PHE A 546 -3.80 -21.29 -27.77
CA PHE A 546 -4.69 -21.83 -28.80
C PHE A 546 -5.09 -23.29 -28.57
N ASP A 547 -4.50 -24.01 -27.61
CA ASP A 547 -4.89 -25.37 -27.21
C ASP A 547 -6.42 -25.52 -26.98
N GLY A 548 -7.04 -24.50 -26.36
CA GLY A 548 -8.49 -24.46 -26.16
C GLY A 548 -9.29 -24.42 -27.47
N LEU A 549 -8.82 -23.69 -28.47
CA LEU A 549 -9.44 -23.60 -29.80
C LEU A 549 -9.18 -24.87 -30.63
N PHE A 550 -8.00 -25.46 -30.47
CA PHE A 550 -7.44 -26.52 -31.31
C PHE A 550 -7.03 -27.77 -30.51
N PRO A 551 -7.94 -28.40 -29.74
CA PRO A 551 -7.59 -29.42 -28.76
C PRO A 551 -6.97 -30.68 -29.36
N LYS A 552 -5.75 -30.99 -28.91
CA LYS A 552 -4.91 -32.16 -29.30
C LYS A 552 -5.04 -33.35 -28.31
N ASP A 553 -5.86 -33.28 -27.27
CA ASP A 553 -5.98 -34.37 -26.29
C ASP A 553 -6.88 -35.49 -26.82
N ASN A 554 -8.17 -35.19 -26.92
CA ASN A 554 -9.23 -36.16 -27.16
C ASN A 554 -9.75 -36.06 -28.60
N PRO A 555 -9.72 -37.16 -29.40
CA PRO A 555 -10.17 -37.13 -30.79
C PRO A 555 -11.66 -36.77 -30.97
N LYS A 556 -12.49 -36.78 -29.91
CA LYS A 556 -13.84 -36.18 -29.94
C LYS A 556 -13.76 -34.65 -30.04
N ASN A 557 -13.03 -34.00 -29.14
CA ASN A 557 -12.87 -32.53 -29.12
C ASN A 557 -12.20 -32.04 -30.42
N THR A 558 -11.18 -32.74 -30.91
CA THR A 558 -10.54 -32.43 -32.20
C THR A 558 -11.54 -32.49 -33.37
N ARG A 559 -12.40 -33.52 -33.42
CA ARG A 559 -13.48 -33.61 -34.43
C ARG A 559 -14.51 -32.49 -34.27
N PHE A 560 -14.85 -32.13 -33.04
CA PHE A 560 -15.78 -31.05 -32.74
C PHE A 560 -15.26 -29.70 -33.26
N SER A 561 -14.00 -29.35 -32.96
CA SER A 561 -13.36 -28.11 -33.46
C SER A 561 -13.27 -28.10 -35.00
N ILE A 562 -12.82 -29.19 -35.64
CA ILE A 562 -12.79 -29.31 -37.11
C ILE A 562 -14.19 -29.08 -37.71
N ASN A 563 -15.21 -29.79 -37.22
CA ASN A 563 -16.59 -29.65 -37.70
C ASN A 563 -17.13 -28.23 -37.50
N PHE A 564 -16.79 -27.60 -36.37
CA PHE A 564 -17.19 -26.24 -36.05
C PHE A 564 -16.61 -25.22 -37.05
N PHE A 565 -15.30 -25.16 -37.23
CA PHE A 565 -14.67 -24.23 -38.19
C PHE A 565 -15.09 -24.50 -39.65
N VAL A 566 -15.29 -25.76 -40.04
CA VAL A 566 -15.88 -26.11 -41.35
C VAL A 566 -17.32 -25.57 -41.48
N SER A 567 -18.16 -25.68 -40.45
CA SER A 567 -19.54 -25.14 -40.45
C SER A 567 -19.62 -23.60 -40.50
N ILE A 568 -18.52 -22.91 -40.21
CA ILE A 568 -18.38 -21.45 -40.27
C ILE A 568 -17.87 -20.98 -41.63
N GLY A 569 -17.27 -21.88 -42.43
CA GLY A 569 -16.61 -21.57 -43.70
C GLY A 569 -15.10 -21.36 -43.59
N LEU A 570 -14.50 -21.58 -42.41
CA LEU A 570 -13.09 -21.33 -42.10
C LEU A 570 -12.27 -22.62 -41.96
N GLY A 571 -12.67 -23.69 -42.66
CA GLY A 571 -12.08 -25.03 -42.54
C GLY A 571 -10.56 -25.10 -42.79
N GLY A 572 -9.99 -24.15 -43.56
CA GLY A 572 -8.55 -24.06 -43.81
C GLY A 572 -7.71 -23.85 -42.55
N LEU A 573 -8.27 -23.21 -41.50
CA LEU A 573 -7.61 -23.04 -40.20
C LEU A 573 -7.38 -24.35 -39.44
N THR A 574 -7.95 -25.47 -39.91
CA THR A 574 -7.91 -26.76 -39.21
C THR A 574 -7.09 -27.82 -39.94
N GLU A 575 -6.30 -27.43 -40.95
CA GLU A 575 -5.51 -28.37 -41.74
C GLU A 575 -4.53 -29.21 -40.92
N GLU A 576 -3.88 -28.63 -39.90
CA GLU A 576 -2.98 -29.39 -39.02
C GLU A 576 -3.74 -30.40 -38.17
N LEU A 577 -4.85 -29.99 -37.53
CA LEU A 577 -5.73 -30.89 -36.78
C LEU A 577 -6.29 -32.03 -37.64
N GLN A 578 -6.59 -31.76 -38.92
CA GLN A 578 -7.00 -32.79 -39.88
C GLN A 578 -5.86 -33.75 -40.25
N LYS A 579 -4.61 -33.27 -40.36
CA LYS A 579 -3.41 -34.11 -40.58
C LYS A 579 -3.15 -34.99 -39.35
N TRP A 580 -3.22 -34.40 -38.17
CA TRP A 580 -3.09 -35.07 -36.87
C TRP A 580 -4.17 -36.14 -36.65
N LEU A 581 -5.45 -35.82 -36.90
CA LEU A 581 -6.57 -36.75 -36.77
C LEU A 581 -6.53 -37.91 -37.81
N LYS A 582 -5.82 -37.73 -38.94
CA LYS A 582 -5.52 -38.82 -39.91
C LYS A 582 -4.35 -39.70 -39.48
N ASN A 583 -3.49 -39.22 -38.58
CA ASN A 583 -2.32 -39.94 -38.08
C ASN A 583 -2.62 -40.68 -36.76
N LYS A 584 -3.30 -40.04 -35.78
CA LYS A 584 -3.57 -40.66 -34.47
C LYS A 584 -4.26 -42.05 -34.54
N PRO A 585 -5.17 -42.36 -35.49
CA PRO A 585 -5.70 -43.72 -35.63
C PRO A 585 -4.65 -44.78 -36.01
N LYS A 586 -3.64 -44.41 -36.80
CA LYS A 586 -2.51 -45.29 -37.14
C LYS A 586 -1.57 -45.44 -35.96
N GLU A 587 -1.37 -44.35 -35.22
CA GLU A 587 -0.52 -44.27 -34.03
C GLU A 587 -1.12 -45.07 -32.86
N ILE A 588 -2.43 -44.98 -32.64
CA ILE A 588 -3.18 -45.81 -31.68
C ILE A 588 -3.15 -47.28 -32.11
N MET A 589 -3.33 -47.58 -33.40
CA MET A 589 -3.19 -48.95 -33.91
C MET A 589 -1.76 -49.49 -33.74
N MET A 590 -0.74 -48.64 -33.89
CA MET A 590 0.67 -48.98 -33.66
C MET A 590 0.96 -49.14 -32.17
N GLN A 591 0.43 -48.30 -31.29
CA GLN A 591 0.54 -48.43 -29.83
C GLN A 591 -0.20 -49.66 -29.31
N GLN A 592 -1.40 -49.96 -29.81
CA GLN A 592 -2.12 -51.20 -29.47
C GLN A 592 -1.40 -52.43 -29.99
N ARG A 593 -0.77 -52.36 -31.17
CA ARG A 593 0.06 -53.43 -31.70
C ARG A 593 1.33 -53.63 -30.89
N LEU A 594 2.05 -52.56 -30.54
CA LEU A 594 3.23 -52.61 -29.68
C LEU A 594 2.89 -53.07 -28.26
N ALA A 595 1.73 -52.68 -27.71
CA ALA A 595 1.25 -53.17 -26.42
C ALA A 595 0.86 -54.66 -26.49
N ALA A 596 0.27 -55.13 -27.59
CA ALA A 596 -0.01 -56.54 -27.80
C ALA A 596 1.28 -57.36 -28.02
N GLU A 597 2.26 -56.82 -28.75
CA GLU A 597 3.59 -57.40 -28.95
C GLU A 597 4.39 -57.40 -27.63
N GLN A 598 4.24 -56.38 -26.77
CA GLN A 598 4.78 -56.36 -25.40
C GLN A 598 4.05 -57.34 -24.46
N MET A 599 2.74 -57.54 -24.61
CA MET A 599 2.00 -58.52 -23.81
C MET A 599 2.31 -59.96 -24.24
N LEU A 600 2.60 -60.18 -25.52
CA LEU A 600 3.17 -61.43 -26.05
C LEU A 600 4.60 -61.64 -25.55
N GLN A 601 5.47 -60.63 -25.60
CA GLN A 601 6.82 -60.69 -25.02
C GLN A 601 6.79 -60.93 -23.50
N ALA A 602 5.81 -60.35 -22.78
CA ALA A 602 5.61 -60.64 -21.36
C ALA A 602 5.25 -62.12 -21.14
N ALA A 603 4.33 -62.67 -21.94
CA ALA A 603 3.99 -64.09 -21.89
C ALA A 603 5.19 -65.00 -22.23
N GLU A 604 5.93 -64.70 -23.30
CA GLU A 604 7.13 -65.45 -23.70
C GLU A 604 8.28 -65.31 -22.68
N SER A 605 8.38 -64.18 -21.98
CA SER A 605 9.33 -63.99 -20.87
C SER A 605 8.95 -64.75 -19.59
N SER A 606 7.72 -65.25 -19.49
CA SER A 606 7.25 -66.01 -18.32
C SER A 606 7.49 -67.52 -18.42
N SER A 607 8.02 -68.02 -19.55
CA SER A 607 8.17 -69.46 -19.81
C SER A 607 9.62 -69.97 -19.82
N SER A 608 10.27 -70.06 -18.65
CA SER A 608 11.43 -70.94 -18.46
C SER A 608 11.61 -71.44 -17.01
N SER A 609 11.42 -72.76 -16.83
CA SER A 609 11.91 -73.63 -15.73
C SER A 609 11.43 -73.38 -14.28
N SER A 610 11.11 -74.41 -13.48
CA SER A 610 10.94 -75.86 -13.76
C SER A 610 10.47 -76.62 -12.49
N ASP A 611 9.61 -77.65 -12.65
CA ASP A 611 9.45 -78.87 -11.82
C ASP A 611 9.10 -78.70 -10.30
N SER A 612 8.40 -79.62 -9.60
CA SER A 612 7.71 -80.87 -9.96
C SER A 612 6.65 -81.22 -8.89
N ASP A 613 5.63 -82.01 -9.28
CA ASP A 613 4.82 -82.96 -8.46
C ASP A 613 4.09 -82.53 -7.17
N SER A 614 2.90 -83.02 -6.80
CA SER A 614 1.75 -83.72 -7.43
C SER A 614 0.64 -83.77 -6.32
N ASP A 615 -0.56 -84.38 -6.35
CA ASP A 615 -1.28 -85.35 -7.19
C ASP A 615 -2.82 -85.17 -7.01
N SER A 616 -3.63 -85.86 -7.84
CA SER A 616 -5.03 -86.29 -7.61
C SER A 616 -6.16 -85.24 -7.74
N SER A 617 -7.35 -85.54 -8.30
CA SER A 617 -7.84 -86.78 -8.93
C SER A 617 -8.95 -86.56 -9.98
N SER A 618 -9.10 -87.56 -10.87
CA SER A 618 -10.27 -87.85 -11.73
C SER A 618 -10.76 -86.84 -12.78
N SER A 619 -10.35 -87.10 -14.03
CA SER A 619 -11.13 -86.90 -15.28
C SER A 619 -12.46 -87.71 -15.26
N SER A 620 -13.40 -87.65 -16.22
CA SER A 620 -13.42 -87.15 -17.62
C SER A 620 -14.88 -86.91 -18.09
N GLY A 621 -15.09 -86.26 -19.25
CA GLY A 621 -16.46 -86.05 -19.78
C GLY A 621 -16.62 -85.24 -21.08
N SER A 622 -16.13 -85.76 -22.21
CA SER A 622 -16.39 -85.29 -23.60
C SER A 622 -17.91 -85.24 -23.93
N SER A 623 -18.44 -84.48 -24.90
CA SER A 623 -17.91 -83.57 -25.96
C SER A 623 -19.07 -82.73 -26.57
N SER A 624 -18.78 -81.86 -27.56
CA SER A 624 -19.58 -81.54 -28.78
C SER A 624 -21.13 -81.58 -28.77
N SER A 625 -21.89 -80.65 -29.35
CA SER A 625 -21.64 -79.42 -30.12
C SER A 625 -23.02 -78.77 -30.47
N GLU A 626 -23.14 -78.01 -31.57
CA GLU A 626 -24.40 -77.60 -32.26
C GLU A 626 -25.43 -76.66 -31.57
N SER A 627 -25.44 -75.41 -32.05
CA SER A 627 -26.61 -74.60 -32.49
C SER A 627 -28.05 -74.69 -31.91
N SER A 628 -28.67 -73.50 -31.85
CA SER A 628 -30.05 -73.16 -32.29
C SER A 628 -31.29 -73.23 -31.34
N SER A 629 -31.70 -72.03 -30.88
CA SER A 629 -33.06 -71.41 -30.97
C SER A 629 -34.37 -72.12 -30.55
N SER A 630 -35.13 -71.39 -29.70
CA SER A 630 -36.62 -71.39 -29.55
C SER A 630 -37.26 -72.65 -28.91
N SER A 631 -38.51 -72.68 -28.43
CA SER A 631 -39.68 -71.76 -28.47
C SER A 631 -40.63 -72.08 -27.26
N SER A 632 -41.84 -71.53 -27.00
CA SER A 632 -42.70 -70.48 -27.60
C SER A 632 -43.78 -70.00 -26.59
N SER A 633 -44.43 -68.86 -26.88
CA SER A 633 -45.79 -68.46 -26.41
C SER A 633 -45.97 -68.05 -24.92
N SER A 634 -46.83 -67.10 -24.53
CA SER A 634 -47.77 -66.18 -25.23
C SER A 634 -47.95 -64.91 -24.34
N SER A 635 -48.67 -63.81 -24.64
CA SER A 635 -49.48 -63.31 -25.78
C SER A 635 -49.64 -61.77 -25.61
N SER A 636 -50.34 -60.95 -26.42
CA SER A 636 -51.11 -61.16 -27.65
C SER A 636 -51.19 -59.86 -28.49
N ASP A 637 -51.84 -60.00 -29.64
CA ASP A 637 -52.68 -59.06 -30.42
C ASP A 637 -52.92 -57.58 -30.01
N ASP A 638 -53.09 -56.64 -30.95
CA ASP A 638 -52.79 -56.61 -32.41
C ASP A 638 -53.00 -55.15 -32.93
N ARG A 639 -52.79 -54.97 -34.25
CA ARG A 639 -53.58 -54.12 -35.16
C ARG A 639 -53.07 -52.71 -35.53
N LYS A 640 -51.91 -52.74 -36.19
CA LYS A 640 -51.78 -52.46 -37.65
C LYS A 640 -52.01 -51.02 -38.20
N LYS A 641 -51.00 -50.60 -38.98
CA LYS A 641 -51.04 -49.96 -40.34
C LYS A 641 -51.15 -48.42 -40.51
N ARG A 642 -50.12 -47.92 -41.23
CA ARG A 642 -50.14 -47.10 -42.49
C ARG A 642 -50.10 -45.54 -42.44
N LYS A 643 -49.04 -45.05 -43.13
CA LYS A 643 -49.01 -44.04 -44.22
C LYS A 643 -49.08 -42.52 -43.93
N LYS A 644 -48.07 -41.85 -44.54
CA LYS A 644 -48.09 -40.56 -45.26
C LYS A 644 -48.14 -39.22 -44.47
N LYS A 645 -47.31 -38.28 -44.97
CA LYS A 645 -47.59 -36.85 -45.30
C LYS A 645 -48.99 -36.34 -44.85
N LYS A 646 -49.14 -35.12 -44.31
CA LYS A 646 -48.72 -33.84 -44.96
C LYS A 646 -48.98 -32.58 -44.08
N ASP A 647 -48.31 -31.47 -44.43
CA ASP A 647 -48.79 -30.06 -44.43
C ASP A 647 -49.58 -29.42 -43.23
N LYS A 648 -49.00 -28.31 -42.72
CA LYS A 648 -49.59 -26.94 -42.55
C LYS A 648 -50.46 -26.49 -41.34
N LYS A 649 -49.96 -25.38 -40.77
CA LYS A 649 -50.62 -24.07 -40.46
C LYS A 649 -51.57 -23.92 -39.24
N LYS A 650 -51.16 -22.95 -38.40
CA LYS A 650 -51.99 -21.95 -37.67
C LYS A 650 -52.89 -22.57 -36.56
N LYS A 651 -53.43 -21.80 -35.60
CA LYS A 651 -53.61 -20.33 -35.50
C LYS A 651 -53.56 -19.89 -34.02
N LYS A 652 -53.46 -18.57 -33.78
CA LYS A 652 -53.78 -17.89 -32.52
C LYS A 652 -55.05 -18.46 -31.85
N LYS A 653 -55.06 -18.51 -30.52
CA LYS A 653 -55.71 -17.41 -29.77
C LYS A 653 -54.62 -16.52 -29.23
#